data_AF-A0A2Z2M9Q5-F1
#
_entry.id   AF-A0A2Z2M9Q5-F1
#
_cell.length_a   1.000
_cell.length_b   1.000
_cell.length_c   1.000
_cell.angle_alpha   90.00
_cell.angle_beta   90.00
_cell.angle_gamma   90.00
#
_symmetry.space_group_name_H-M   'P 1'
#
loop_
_entity.id
_entity.type
_entity.pdbx_description
1 polymer ?
#
loop_
_entity_poly.entity_id
_entity_poly.type
_entity_poly.pdbx_seq_one_letter_code
_entity_poly.pdbx_strand_id
1 'polypeptide(L)'
;MAWTSEIVMLSPRDSLIDVLIELLKRMGFMEYEKVPRRGEWGLDIIALRKDPIAGTEKVIIALHEKGLADSRRVNQFGELLDEHRADKGVFVSPAGFTKDAKLLLSREYRGRIVPWDGDKLASLLNNYSVPVPEDIERILEEREEVNHQEETLREFNLDAPLLYEFSPEEILKGVARYLSSNYPIEPDEVELSGLRVKLQSAYIISWAVDDENKGRAVVFSRDKIVLRADEDAELSNPIRKARLDSPAVIRATERELEVPLTPGEAVLVLKETAAKELGTSENKVQISDRRKVYVPKEAELEFKIGANRGTALVKLPKGKVEASIEPLPEKYFVEKAREAVMKATGEGIKGKGVKITKKKKKVLVSGTTERFSFEAAFNPYTGKLLRLDTRMSEEAVKKLLAESYPGSEILGVEFNKKSAVADLLTGDTVVSVAIDLSNGETREVARFPSLKGAVEKGKSIIEENFPVNGLSLSSYRVVEHKYLELELSGEDGMARVRIDGSTGDVLDYYVEISEKRAGELVLEKYPGYEIASVSDEGDEYLVDAANETHEIKVRLSKDGKMMEEIDRILRRKLAEKIAEEKAREVDPEAKVDSIELAKDWVVTFTGVSKVGKLVLHRATGEIVEKEAYFTERALEEFYHRHVREKYGEENPRTERLTHYKDKGYVHIKVSGKDRLYYARIDTRSGGILKEDSVSAKGLTARLKQMNLEREYR
;
A
#
# COMPACT_ATOMS: atom_id res chain seq x y z
N MET A 1 2.88 9.44 -37.06
CA MET A 1 1.93 9.53 -38.20
C MET A 1 1.34 10.95 -38.24
N ALA A 2 0.91 11.46 -39.40
CA ALA A 2 0.19 12.74 -39.49
C ALA A 2 -1.32 12.50 -39.43
N TRP A 3 -2.07 13.39 -38.79
CA TRP A 3 -3.54 13.33 -38.78
C TRP A 3 -4.09 13.57 -40.19
N THR A 4 -5.04 12.75 -40.62
CA THR A 4 -5.87 12.95 -41.81
C THR A 4 -7.35 13.02 -41.41
N SER A 5 -8.21 13.55 -42.27
CA SER A 5 -9.65 13.57 -41.98
C SER A 5 -10.25 12.17 -41.84
N GLU A 6 -9.70 11.18 -42.53
CA GLU A 6 -10.07 9.78 -42.35
C GLU A 6 -9.73 9.28 -40.94
N ILE A 7 -8.53 9.56 -40.43
CA ILE A 7 -8.13 9.19 -39.06
C ILE A 7 -9.07 9.84 -38.03
N VAL A 8 -9.37 11.13 -38.18
CA VAL A 8 -10.29 11.86 -37.30
C VAL A 8 -11.70 11.25 -37.32
N MET A 9 -12.17 10.78 -38.48
CA MET A 9 -13.50 10.17 -38.62
C MET A 9 -13.57 8.77 -38.00
N LEU A 10 -12.48 8.01 -38.04
CA LEU A 10 -12.40 6.65 -37.49
C LEU A 10 -12.11 6.63 -35.98
N SER A 11 -11.67 7.75 -35.42
CA SER A 11 -11.29 7.86 -34.01
C SER A 11 -12.50 7.64 -33.08
N PRO A 12 -12.37 6.79 -32.04
CA PRO A 12 -13.39 6.67 -31.00
C PRO A 12 -13.64 8.03 -30.32
N ARG A 13 -14.89 8.27 -29.90
CA ARG A 13 -15.29 9.54 -29.26
C ARG A 13 -14.39 9.93 -28.12
N ASP A 14 -14.19 9.02 -27.17
CA ASP A 14 -13.48 9.30 -25.92
C ASP A 14 -12.02 9.64 -26.20
N SER A 15 -11.38 8.89 -27.10
CA SER A 15 -10.03 9.16 -27.59
C SER A 15 -9.95 10.51 -28.30
N LEU A 16 -10.95 10.86 -29.11
CA LEU A 16 -11.00 12.16 -29.80
C LEU A 16 -11.22 13.33 -28.82
N ILE A 17 -11.98 13.14 -27.74
CA ILE A 17 -12.12 14.14 -26.67
C ILE A 17 -10.78 14.37 -25.97
N ASP A 18 -10.05 13.31 -25.65
CA ASP A 18 -8.75 13.42 -24.99
C ASP A 18 -7.71 14.09 -25.91
N VAL A 19 -7.77 13.81 -27.22
CA VAL A 19 -6.98 14.49 -28.25
C VAL A 19 -7.35 15.98 -28.35
N LEU A 20 -8.64 16.33 -28.27
CA LEU A 20 -9.08 17.72 -28.25
C LEU A 20 -8.58 18.45 -27.00
N ILE A 21 -8.54 17.80 -25.84
CA ILE A 21 -7.98 18.38 -24.61
C ILE A 21 -6.49 18.67 -24.78
N GLU A 22 -5.72 17.72 -25.32
CA GLU A 22 -4.29 17.93 -25.59
C GLU A 22 -4.06 19.05 -26.63
N LEU A 23 -4.92 19.14 -27.64
CA LEU A 23 -4.91 20.27 -28.59
C LEU A 23 -5.14 21.61 -27.87
N LEU A 24 -6.14 21.71 -27.00
CA LEU A 24 -6.41 22.95 -26.24
C LEU A 24 -5.24 23.35 -25.35
N LYS A 25 -4.61 22.38 -24.68
CA LYS A 25 -3.41 22.61 -23.86
C LYS A 25 -2.30 23.25 -24.69
N ARG A 26 -2.04 22.73 -25.89
CA ARG A 26 -1.03 23.27 -26.82
C ARG A 26 -1.42 24.59 -27.47
N MET A 27 -2.72 24.86 -27.57
CA MET A 27 -3.25 26.16 -27.99
C MET A 27 -3.17 27.24 -26.90
N GLY A 28 -2.71 26.90 -25.69
CA GLY A 28 -2.48 27.86 -24.60
C GLY A 28 -3.73 28.19 -23.77
N PHE A 29 -4.71 27.28 -23.71
CA PHE A 29 -5.82 27.38 -22.74
C PHE A 29 -5.29 27.17 -21.31
N MET A 30 -5.77 27.97 -20.36
CA MET A 30 -5.33 27.96 -18.95
C MET A 30 -5.96 26.81 -18.16
N GLU A 31 -7.27 26.61 -18.36
CA GLU A 31 -8.05 25.55 -17.69
C GLU A 31 -8.91 24.84 -18.74
N TYR A 32 -9.08 23.54 -18.58
CA TYR A 32 -9.95 22.72 -19.41
C TYR A 32 -10.48 21.55 -18.58
N GLU A 33 -11.77 21.27 -18.70
CA GLU A 33 -12.45 20.20 -17.96
C GLU A 33 -13.30 19.36 -18.91
N LYS A 34 -13.12 18.04 -18.86
CA LYS A 34 -13.96 17.07 -19.55
C LYS A 34 -15.29 16.95 -18.80
N VAL A 35 -16.41 17.12 -19.50
CA VAL A 35 -17.73 17.02 -18.87
C VAL A 35 -18.11 15.55 -18.69
N PRO A 36 -18.27 15.05 -17.44
CA PRO A 36 -18.43 13.61 -17.17
C PRO A 36 -19.80 13.04 -17.57
N ARG A 37 -20.82 13.88 -17.77
CA ARG A 37 -22.19 13.46 -18.13
C ARG A 37 -22.80 14.32 -19.23
N ARG A 38 -22.43 14.03 -20.48
CA ARG A 38 -22.98 14.70 -21.68
C ARG A 38 -24.52 14.70 -21.72
N GLY A 39 -25.18 13.62 -21.30
CA GLY A 39 -26.65 13.53 -21.35
C GLY A 39 -27.38 14.60 -20.51
N GLU A 40 -26.70 15.17 -19.53
CA GLU A 40 -27.24 16.17 -18.60
C GLU A 40 -26.89 17.61 -19.02
N TRP A 41 -25.76 17.81 -19.74
CA TRP A 41 -25.23 19.15 -20.08
C TRP A 41 -25.08 19.41 -21.59
N GLY A 42 -25.16 18.39 -22.44
CA GLY A 42 -25.07 18.52 -23.91
C GLY A 42 -23.67 18.82 -24.50
N LEU A 43 -22.67 19.15 -23.67
CA LEU A 43 -21.28 19.48 -24.04
C LEU A 43 -20.29 18.35 -23.69
N ASP A 44 -19.08 18.45 -24.23
CA ASP A 44 -17.96 17.53 -23.97
C ASP A 44 -16.81 18.17 -23.19
N ILE A 45 -16.48 19.45 -23.45
CA ILE A 45 -15.37 20.15 -22.80
C ILE A 45 -15.77 21.58 -22.46
N ILE A 46 -15.37 22.07 -21.30
CA ILE A 46 -15.37 23.49 -20.93
C ILE A 46 -13.92 23.94 -20.79
N ALA A 47 -13.55 25.05 -21.40
CA ALA A 47 -12.17 25.55 -21.38
C ALA A 47 -12.12 27.08 -21.17
N LEU A 48 -11.08 27.54 -20.47
CA LEU A 48 -10.81 28.96 -20.22
C LEU A 48 -9.48 29.34 -20.86
N ARG A 49 -9.42 30.49 -21.52
CA ARG A 49 -8.17 31.08 -22.02
C ARG A 49 -8.10 32.56 -21.69
N LYS A 50 -6.89 33.10 -21.67
CA LYS A 50 -6.65 34.54 -21.46
C LYS A 50 -6.65 35.24 -22.83
N ASP A 51 -7.73 35.94 -23.14
CA ASP A 51 -7.81 36.81 -24.30
C ASP A 51 -7.10 38.15 -24.00
N PRO A 52 -6.19 38.62 -24.88
CA PRO A 52 -5.45 39.87 -24.67
C PRO A 52 -6.31 41.13 -24.59
N ILE A 53 -7.55 41.07 -25.10
CA ILE A 53 -8.47 42.21 -25.22
C ILE A 53 -9.62 42.10 -24.22
N ALA A 54 -10.21 40.91 -24.07
CA ALA A 54 -11.43 40.69 -23.28
C ALA A 54 -11.19 40.12 -21.86
N GLY A 55 -9.96 39.75 -21.50
CA GLY A 55 -9.68 39.10 -20.21
C GLY A 55 -9.87 37.58 -20.29
N THR A 56 -10.48 36.94 -19.30
CA THR A 56 -10.70 35.48 -19.31
C THR A 56 -11.89 35.14 -20.20
N GLU A 57 -11.68 34.35 -21.25
CA GLU A 57 -12.71 33.90 -22.20
C GLU A 57 -13.08 32.43 -21.93
N LYS A 58 -14.38 32.17 -21.78
CA LYS A 58 -14.96 30.83 -21.59
C LYS A 58 -15.41 30.25 -22.93
N VAL A 59 -14.87 29.09 -23.27
CA VAL A 59 -15.16 28.33 -24.49
C VAL A 59 -15.77 26.98 -24.13
N ILE A 60 -16.86 26.60 -24.79
CA ILE A 60 -17.44 25.25 -24.67
C ILE A 60 -17.26 24.47 -25.97
N ILE A 61 -17.06 23.16 -25.89
CA ILE A 61 -16.83 22.30 -27.04
C ILE A 61 -17.81 21.13 -27.02
N ALA A 62 -18.41 20.83 -28.17
CA ALA A 62 -19.26 19.65 -28.35
C ALA A 62 -18.87 18.89 -29.63
N LEU A 63 -18.85 17.56 -29.53
CA LEU A 63 -18.49 16.61 -30.57
C LEU A 63 -19.73 15.86 -31.10
N HIS A 64 -19.96 15.99 -32.40
CA HIS A 64 -20.99 15.30 -33.16
C HIS A 64 -20.39 14.17 -34.02
N GLU A 65 -20.57 12.92 -33.59
CA GLU A 65 -20.00 11.73 -34.24
C GLU A 65 -20.76 11.26 -35.49
N LYS A 66 -22.09 11.44 -35.53
CA LYS A 66 -22.95 10.68 -36.45
C LYS A 66 -23.38 11.50 -37.66
N GLY A 67 -22.65 11.33 -38.76
CA GLY A 67 -22.99 11.94 -40.04
C GLY A 67 -22.77 13.45 -40.06
N LEU A 68 -23.28 14.10 -41.11
CA LEU A 68 -23.16 15.55 -41.26
C LEU A 68 -24.01 16.28 -40.21
N ALA A 69 -23.43 17.26 -39.51
CA ALA A 69 -24.17 18.12 -38.59
C ALA A 69 -25.14 19.05 -39.36
N ASP A 70 -26.41 19.04 -38.95
CA ASP A 70 -27.50 19.84 -39.52
C ASP A 70 -27.75 21.16 -38.76
N SER A 71 -28.59 22.03 -39.34
CA SER A 71 -28.92 23.33 -38.73
C SER A 71 -29.59 23.18 -37.36
N ARG A 72 -30.36 22.11 -37.14
CA ARG A 72 -31.01 21.85 -35.85
C ARG A 72 -29.98 21.59 -34.76
N ARG A 73 -28.95 20.80 -35.04
CA ARG A 73 -27.85 20.51 -34.11
C ARG A 73 -27.03 21.76 -33.79
N VAL A 74 -26.80 22.62 -34.78
CA VAL A 74 -26.12 23.90 -34.57
C VAL A 74 -26.93 24.82 -33.65
N ASN A 75 -28.24 24.95 -33.87
CA ASN A 75 -29.11 25.75 -33.00
C ASN A 75 -29.12 25.24 -31.55
N GLN A 76 -29.22 23.92 -31.36
CA GLN A 76 -29.14 23.30 -30.04
C GLN A 76 -27.81 23.61 -29.34
N PHE A 77 -26.70 23.60 -30.08
CA PHE A 77 -25.42 24.01 -29.52
C PHE A 77 -25.40 25.51 -29.18
N GLY A 78 -25.99 26.36 -30.02
CA GLY A 78 -26.17 27.78 -29.75
C GLY A 78 -26.90 28.07 -28.44
N GLU A 79 -27.98 27.36 -28.15
CA GLU A 79 -28.73 27.45 -26.88
C GLU A 79 -27.84 27.12 -25.67
N LEU A 80 -26.96 26.12 -25.80
CA LEU A 80 -26.02 25.73 -24.74
C LEU A 80 -24.96 26.82 -24.46
N LEU A 81 -24.56 27.60 -25.47
CA LEU A 81 -23.68 28.77 -25.24
C LEU A 81 -24.37 29.81 -24.34
N ASP A 82 -25.65 30.06 -24.56
CA ASP A 82 -26.45 30.99 -23.75
C ASP A 82 -26.64 30.47 -22.32
N GLU A 83 -27.01 29.19 -22.17
CA GLU A 83 -27.24 28.54 -20.89
C GLU A 83 -25.98 28.54 -20.00
N HIS A 84 -24.83 28.20 -20.58
CA HIS A 84 -23.56 28.15 -19.86
C HIS A 84 -22.82 29.49 -19.80
N ARG A 85 -23.43 30.58 -20.33
CA ARG A 85 -22.82 31.91 -20.45
C ARG A 85 -21.41 31.85 -21.03
N ALA A 86 -21.23 31.05 -22.07
CA ALA A 86 -19.96 30.90 -22.76
C ALA A 86 -19.78 32.02 -23.79
N ASP A 87 -18.58 32.59 -23.85
CA ASP A 87 -18.23 33.64 -24.81
C ASP A 87 -18.18 33.06 -26.23
N LYS A 88 -17.67 31.84 -26.39
CA LYS A 88 -17.61 31.11 -27.66
C LYS A 88 -17.88 29.61 -27.52
N GLY A 89 -18.24 29.00 -28.65
CA GLY A 89 -18.40 27.56 -28.79
C GLY A 89 -17.57 27.01 -29.92
N VAL A 90 -16.98 25.82 -29.75
CA VAL A 90 -16.38 25.04 -30.83
C VAL A 90 -17.27 23.83 -31.09
N PHE A 91 -17.82 23.74 -32.30
CA PHE A 91 -18.66 22.61 -32.67
C PHE A 91 -17.87 21.69 -33.61
N VAL A 92 -17.59 20.48 -33.15
CA VAL A 92 -16.75 19.51 -33.84
C VAL A 92 -17.64 18.48 -34.52
N SER A 93 -17.47 18.31 -35.83
CA SER A 93 -18.15 17.26 -36.60
C SER A 93 -17.18 16.63 -37.60
N PRO A 94 -16.59 15.47 -37.29
CA PRO A 94 -15.63 14.79 -38.17
C PRO A 94 -16.14 14.60 -39.60
N ALA A 95 -17.40 14.20 -39.77
CA ALA A 95 -18.02 14.01 -41.08
C ALA A 95 -18.36 15.32 -41.82
N GLY A 96 -18.35 16.45 -41.11
CA GLY A 96 -18.59 17.79 -41.65
C GLY A 96 -20.00 18.35 -41.40
N PHE A 97 -20.32 19.45 -42.08
CA PHE A 97 -21.57 20.20 -41.90
C PHE A 97 -22.39 20.25 -43.18
N THR A 98 -23.72 20.15 -43.05
CA THR A 98 -24.67 20.40 -44.14
C THR A 98 -24.60 21.84 -44.65
N LYS A 99 -25.10 22.09 -45.87
CA LYS A 99 -25.01 23.43 -46.51
C LYS A 99 -25.78 24.50 -45.73
N ASP A 100 -26.95 24.16 -45.22
CA ASP A 100 -27.79 25.01 -44.38
C ASP A 100 -27.13 25.28 -43.03
N ALA A 101 -26.52 24.29 -42.38
CA ALA A 101 -25.77 24.49 -41.14
C ALA A 101 -24.58 25.45 -41.31
N LYS A 102 -23.83 25.33 -42.43
CA LYS A 102 -22.75 26.26 -42.77
C LYS A 102 -23.27 27.69 -42.99
N LEU A 103 -24.44 27.85 -43.60
CA LEU A 103 -25.08 29.16 -43.79
C LEU A 103 -25.51 29.77 -42.45
N LEU A 104 -26.07 28.96 -41.55
CA LEU A 104 -26.48 29.36 -40.21
C LEU A 104 -25.28 29.81 -39.36
N LEU A 105 -24.21 29.02 -39.32
CA LEU A 105 -22.96 29.35 -38.62
C LEU A 105 -22.30 30.64 -39.12
N SER A 106 -22.40 30.92 -40.42
CA SER A 106 -21.78 32.10 -41.04
C SER A 106 -22.62 33.38 -40.93
N ARG A 107 -23.93 33.27 -40.68
CA ARG A 107 -24.84 34.41 -40.55
C ARG A 107 -25.19 34.71 -39.10
N GLU A 108 -25.82 33.77 -38.41
CA GLU A 108 -26.44 34.00 -37.10
C GLU A 108 -25.44 33.78 -35.95
N TYR A 109 -24.61 32.74 -36.03
CA TYR A 109 -23.61 32.44 -35.00
C TYR A 109 -22.19 32.87 -35.39
N ARG A 110 -22.07 33.83 -36.30
CA ARG A 110 -20.79 34.24 -36.89
C ARG A 110 -19.79 34.68 -35.81
N GLY A 111 -18.67 33.96 -35.71
CA GLY A 111 -17.62 34.23 -34.72
C GLY A 111 -17.95 33.80 -33.29
N ARG A 112 -19.21 33.44 -33.02
CA ARG A 112 -19.69 32.92 -31.75
C ARG A 112 -19.55 31.40 -31.68
N ILE A 113 -19.88 30.69 -32.76
CA ILE A 113 -19.63 29.25 -32.91
C ILE A 113 -18.58 29.03 -34.01
N VAL A 114 -17.52 28.29 -33.68
CA VAL A 114 -16.43 27.93 -34.59
C VAL A 114 -16.61 26.47 -35.02
N PRO A 115 -16.90 26.19 -36.30
CA PRO A 115 -17.01 24.82 -36.80
C PRO A 115 -15.64 24.19 -37.05
N TRP A 116 -15.42 23.02 -36.50
CA TRP A 116 -14.28 22.16 -36.84
C TRP A 116 -14.79 20.88 -37.52
N ASP A 117 -14.62 20.80 -38.84
CA ASP A 117 -14.82 19.57 -39.59
C ASP A 117 -13.56 18.69 -39.57
N GLY A 118 -13.65 17.47 -40.11
CA GLY A 118 -12.55 16.50 -40.08
C GLY A 118 -11.24 17.04 -40.68
N ASP A 119 -11.32 17.75 -41.81
CA ASP A 119 -10.14 18.36 -42.45
C ASP A 119 -9.54 19.49 -41.61
N LYS A 120 -10.40 20.36 -41.06
CA LYS A 120 -9.95 21.45 -40.18
C LYS A 120 -9.32 20.92 -38.90
N LEU A 121 -9.93 19.91 -38.29
CA LEU A 121 -9.43 19.30 -37.06
C LEU A 121 -8.09 18.58 -37.29
N ALA A 122 -7.98 17.78 -38.35
CA ALA A 122 -6.71 17.14 -38.72
C ALA A 122 -5.59 18.18 -38.95
N SER A 123 -5.92 19.27 -39.64
CA SER A 123 -4.97 20.38 -39.86
C SER A 123 -4.52 21.03 -38.55
N LEU A 124 -5.45 21.28 -37.62
CA LEU A 124 -5.13 21.84 -36.30
C LEU A 124 -4.24 20.89 -35.49
N LEU A 125 -4.58 19.61 -35.44
CA LEU A 125 -3.80 18.61 -34.70
C LEU A 125 -2.37 18.51 -35.22
N ASN A 126 -2.18 18.50 -36.54
CA ASN A 126 -0.84 18.51 -37.14
C ASN A 126 -0.08 19.81 -36.85
N ASN A 127 -0.73 20.97 -36.98
CA ASN A 127 -0.10 22.27 -36.75
C ASN A 127 0.42 22.43 -35.31
N TYR A 128 -0.30 21.88 -34.33
CA TYR A 128 0.12 21.87 -32.93
C TYR A 128 0.91 20.60 -32.54
N SER A 129 1.29 19.78 -33.53
CA SER A 129 2.07 18.55 -33.36
C SER A 129 1.48 17.57 -32.34
N VAL A 130 0.16 17.51 -32.24
CA VAL A 130 -0.54 16.56 -31.35
C VAL A 130 -0.33 15.15 -31.90
N PRO A 131 0.25 14.21 -31.14
CA PRO A 131 0.50 12.84 -31.62
C PRO A 131 -0.83 12.10 -31.82
N VAL A 132 -0.83 11.12 -32.74
CA VAL A 132 -1.93 10.16 -32.87
C VAL A 132 -1.83 9.17 -31.71
N PRO A 133 -2.87 8.97 -30.89
CA PRO A 133 -2.88 7.98 -29.81
C PRO A 133 -2.70 6.54 -30.30
N GLU A 134 -2.03 5.70 -29.48
CA GLU A 134 -1.73 4.29 -29.81
C GLU A 134 -2.98 3.43 -30.09
N ASP A 135 -4.12 3.75 -29.45
CA ASP A 135 -5.40 3.05 -29.67
C ASP A 135 -6.00 3.35 -31.04
N ILE A 136 -5.81 4.57 -31.57
CA ILE A 136 -6.20 4.94 -32.93
C ILE A 136 -5.22 4.36 -33.94
N GLU A 137 -3.92 4.35 -33.64
CA GLU A 137 -2.90 3.70 -34.47
C GLU A 137 -3.21 2.21 -34.65
N ARG A 138 -3.59 1.50 -33.58
CA ARG A 138 -3.96 0.08 -33.64
C ARG A 138 -5.20 -0.18 -34.52
N ILE A 139 -6.21 0.68 -34.48
CA ILE A 139 -7.41 0.56 -35.34
C ILE A 139 -7.03 0.74 -36.83
N LEU A 140 -6.06 1.61 -37.12
CA LEU A 140 -5.54 1.82 -38.47
C LEU A 140 -4.69 0.64 -38.92
N GLU A 141 -3.82 0.12 -38.05
CA GLU A 141 -3.01 -1.07 -38.29
C GLU A 141 -3.89 -2.30 -38.60
N GLU A 142 -4.95 -2.53 -37.83
CA GLU A 142 -5.92 -3.62 -38.07
C GLU A 142 -6.62 -3.50 -39.43
N ARG A 143 -6.77 -2.28 -39.97
CA ARG A 143 -7.42 -2.02 -41.28
C ARG A 143 -6.43 -2.05 -42.44
N GLU A 144 -5.20 -1.61 -42.22
CA GLU A 144 -4.08 -1.75 -43.17
C GLU A 144 -3.67 -3.22 -43.32
N GLU A 145 -3.73 -4.03 -42.26
CA GLU A 145 -3.53 -5.49 -42.31
C GLU A 145 -4.55 -6.19 -43.22
N VAL A 146 -5.82 -5.74 -43.18
CA VAL A 146 -6.87 -6.25 -44.09
C VAL A 146 -6.56 -5.86 -45.54
N ASN A 147 -6.15 -4.61 -45.79
CA ASN A 147 -5.77 -4.16 -47.14
C ASN A 147 -4.49 -4.83 -47.69
N HIS A 148 -3.48 -5.10 -46.85
CA HIS A 148 -2.26 -5.81 -47.28
C HIS A 148 -2.50 -7.30 -47.57
N GLN A 149 -3.46 -7.93 -46.88
CA GLN A 149 -3.93 -9.27 -47.26
C GLN A 149 -4.60 -9.26 -48.65
N GLU A 150 -5.29 -8.17 -49.03
CA GLU A 150 -5.91 -8.03 -50.36
C GLU A 150 -4.90 -7.85 -51.50
N GLU A 151 -3.75 -7.18 -51.27
CA GLU A 151 -2.71 -6.99 -52.30
C GLU A 151 -1.93 -8.28 -52.64
N THR A 152 -1.91 -9.26 -51.73
CA THR A 152 -1.08 -10.48 -51.86
C THR A 152 -1.76 -11.58 -52.71
N LEU A 153 -3.09 -11.56 -52.82
CA LEU A 153 -3.88 -12.55 -53.54
C LEU A 153 -4.46 -11.97 -54.83
N ARG A 154 -4.31 -12.70 -55.94
CA ARG A 154 -4.88 -12.35 -57.24
C ARG A 154 -6.19 -13.10 -57.47
N GLU A 155 -7.12 -12.47 -58.17
CA GLU A 155 -8.33 -13.13 -58.64
C GLU A 155 -8.05 -13.93 -59.91
N PHE A 156 -8.40 -15.21 -59.88
CA PHE A 156 -8.39 -16.08 -61.04
C PHE A 156 -9.82 -16.48 -61.41
N ASN A 157 -10.27 -16.00 -62.56
CA ASN A 157 -11.52 -16.42 -63.19
C ASN A 157 -11.34 -17.82 -63.79
N LEU A 158 -12.10 -18.80 -63.29
CA LEU A 158 -12.14 -20.15 -63.86
C LEU A 158 -13.18 -20.22 -64.98
N ASP A 159 -13.02 -21.14 -65.93
CA ASP A 159 -13.99 -21.40 -67.00
C ASP A 159 -15.13 -22.34 -66.55
N ALA A 160 -15.09 -22.80 -65.31
CA ALA A 160 -16.04 -23.74 -64.70
C ALA A 160 -16.22 -23.45 -63.20
N PRO A 161 -17.35 -23.83 -62.59
CA PRO A 161 -17.55 -23.72 -61.14
C PRO A 161 -16.65 -24.70 -60.36
N LEU A 162 -16.50 -24.45 -59.06
CA LEU A 162 -15.88 -25.40 -58.14
C LEU A 162 -16.89 -26.48 -57.72
N LEU A 163 -16.42 -27.71 -57.53
CA LEU A 163 -17.20 -28.77 -56.91
C LEU A 163 -17.29 -28.58 -55.39
N TYR A 164 -16.20 -28.17 -54.75
CA TYR A 164 -16.15 -27.83 -53.31
C TYR A 164 -15.75 -26.38 -53.14
N GLU A 165 -16.34 -25.71 -52.14
CA GLU A 165 -16.00 -24.32 -51.84
C GLU A 165 -14.52 -24.18 -51.44
N PHE A 166 -13.96 -23.03 -51.78
CA PHE A 166 -12.58 -22.69 -51.50
C PHE A 166 -12.52 -21.25 -51.00
N SER A 167 -12.07 -21.05 -49.76
CA SER A 167 -11.83 -19.74 -49.17
C SER A 167 -10.39 -19.69 -48.63
N PRO A 168 -9.55 -18.74 -49.11
CA PRO A 168 -8.24 -18.46 -48.52
C PRO A 168 -8.31 -18.17 -47.02
N GLU A 169 -9.35 -17.47 -46.58
CA GLU A 169 -9.55 -17.06 -45.19
C GLU A 169 -9.83 -18.28 -44.30
N GLU A 170 -10.62 -19.24 -44.76
CA GLU A 170 -10.86 -20.49 -44.05
C GLU A 170 -9.59 -21.36 -43.97
N ILE A 171 -8.79 -21.37 -45.05
CA ILE A 171 -7.51 -22.09 -45.09
C ILE A 171 -6.53 -21.47 -44.10
N LEU A 172 -6.38 -20.14 -44.11
CA LEU A 172 -5.52 -19.43 -43.17
C LEU A 172 -5.95 -19.66 -41.72
N LYS A 173 -7.25 -19.59 -41.42
CA LYS A 173 -7.80 -19.92 -40.09
C LYS A 173 -7.50 -21.36 -39.67
N GLY A 174 -7.57 -22.30 -40.60
CA GLY A 174 -7.20 -23.70 -40.37
C GLY A 174 -5.72 -23.86 -40.02
N VAL A 175 -4.84 -23.19 -40.76
CA VAL A 175 -3.39 -23.18 -40.50
C VAL A 175 -3.06 -22.50 -39.17
N ALA A 176 -3.64 -21.33 -38.90
CA ALA A 176 -3.44 -20.58 -37.66
C ALA A 176 -3.85 -21.40 -36.43
N ARG A 177 -5.01 -22.08 -36.49
CA ARG A 177 -5.47 -22.99 -35.42
C ARG A 177 -4.52 -24.18 -35.22
N TYR A 178 -4.00 -24.75 -36.30
CA TYR A 178 -3.02 -25.82 -36.22
C TYR A 178 -1.73 -25.35 -35.55
N LEU A 179 -1.22 -24.18 -35.95
CA LEU A 179 0.00 -23.61 -35.40
C LEU A 179 -0.15 -23.27 -33.92
N SER A 180 -1.25 -22.62 -33.51
CA SER A 180 -1.49 -22.28 -32.11
C SER A 180 -1.63 -23.51 -31.19
N SER A 181 -2.09 -24.64 -31.74
CA SER A 181 -2.22 -25.89 -30.98
C SER A 181 -0.87 -26.58 -30.75
N ASN A 182 0.10 -26.39 -31.65
CA ASN A 182 1.39 -27.10 -31.64
C ASN A 182 2.56 -26.21 -31.19
N TYR A 183 2.43 -24.90 -31.33
CA TYR A 183 3.45 -23.89 -31.06
C TYR A 183 2.85 -22.77 -30.19
N PRO A 184 3.68 -22.05 -29.39
CA PRO A 184 3.23 -20.89 -28.62
C PRO A 184 3.06 -19.68 -29.56
N ILE A 185 2.12 -19.75 -30.49
CA ILE A 185 1.82 -18.71 -31.49
C ILE A 185 0.33 -18.42 -31.40
N GLU A 186 -0.06 -17.16 -31.27
CA GLU A 186 -1.47 -16.82 -31.25
C GLU A 186 -2.04 -16.82 -32.69
N PRO A 187 -3.31 -17.22 -32.90
CA PRO A 187 -3.86 -17.35 -34.25
C PRO A 187 -3.87 -16.06 -35.08
N ASP A 188 -3.97 -14.91 -34.41
CA ASP A 188 -3.91 -13.56 -34.98
C ASP A 188 -2.49 -13.12 -35.37
N GLU A 189 -1.44 -13.78 -34.85
CA GLU A 189 -0.05 -13.52 -35.24
C GLU A 189 0.34 -14.17 -36.59
N VAL A 190 -0.57 -14.89 -37.25
CA VAL A 190 -0.31 -15.61 -38.50
C VAL A 190 -0.85 -14.83 -39.70
N GLU A 191 0.08 -14.24 -40.46
CA GLU A 191 -0.21 -13.49 -41.67
C GLU A 191 0.00 -14.35 -42.92
N LEU A 192 -0.89 -14.21 -43.91
CA LEU A 192 -0.73 -14.85 -45.21
C LEU A 192 0.30 -14.09 -46.06
N SER A 193 1.36 -14.78 -46.50
CA SER A 193 2.34 -14.22 -47.43
C SER A 193 2.25 -14.80 -48.84
N GLY A 194 1.66 -15.97 -49.00
CA GLY A 194 1.46 -16.60 -50.30
C GLY A 194 0.50 -17.79 -50.24
N LEU A 195 -0.25 -18.00 -51.33
CA LEU A 195 -1.19 -19.11 -51.44
C LEU A 195 -1.15 -19.70 -52.85
N ARG A 196 -0.63 -20.93 -52.99
CA ARG A 196 -0.72 -21.71 -54.22
C ARG A 196 -1.82 -22.75 -54.09
N VAL A 197 -2.71 -22.80 -55.08
CA VAL A 197 -3.85 -23.72 -55.08
C VAL A 197 -3.76 -24.68 -56.24
N LYS A 198 -3.84 -25.98 -55.95
CA LYS A 198 -3.90 -27.04 -56.96
C LYS A 198 -5.35 -27.47 -57.18
N LEU A 199 -5.84 -27.30 -58.41
CA LEU A 199 -7.18 -27.68 -58.84
C LEU A 199 -7.11 -28.83 -59.84
N GLN A 200 -7.98 -29.82 -59.69
CA GLN A 200 -8.16 -30.89 -60.66
C GLN A 200 -9.47 -30.68 -61.44
N SER A 201 -9.47 -30.82 -62.76
CA SER A 201 -10.72 -30.84 -63.53
C SER A 201 -11.46 -32.17 -63.32
N ALA A 202 -12.78 -32.10 -63.13
CA ALA A 202 -13.69 -33.23 -63.13
C ALA A 202 -14.94 -32.90 -63.98
N TYR A 203 -15.76 -33.91 -64.27
CA TYR A 203 -16.96 -33.73 -65.07
C TYR A 203 -18.18 -34.32 -64.38
N ILE A 204 -19.23 -33.51 -64.23
CA ILE A 204 -20.56 -33.95 -63.85
C ILE A 204 -21.28 -34.33 -65.14
N ILE A 205 -21.71 -35.58 -65.26
CA ILE A 205 -22.35 -36.09 -66.48
C ILE A 205 -23.69 -36.71 -66.12
N SER A 206 -24.77 -36.21 -66.72
CA SER A 206 -26.10 -36.81 -66.58
C SER A 206 -26.25 -37.92 -67.61
N TRP A 207 -26.62 -39.11 -67.15
CA TRP A 207 -26.70 -40.31 -67.98
C TRP A 207 -28.02 -41.05 -67.75
N ALA A 208 -28.47 -41.79 -68.75
CA ALA A 208 -29.65 -42.65 -68.69
C ALA A 208 -29.48 -43.87 -69.59
N VAL A 209 -30.01 -45.01 -69.17
CA VAL A 209 -30.13 -46.24 -69.99
C VAL A 209 -31.60 -46.49 -70.31
N ASP A 210 -32.48 -46.24 -69.35
CA ASP A 210 -33.94 -46.28 -69.44
C ASP A 210 -34.56 -45.34 -68.37
N ASP A 211 -35.89 -45.34 -68.20
CA ASP A 211 -36.58 -44.44 -67.28
C ASP A 211 -36.29 -44.71 -65.79
N GLU A 212 -35.89 -45.94 -65.45
CA GLU A 212 -35.57 -46.39 -64.09
C GLU A 212 -34.06 -46.27 -63.79
N ASN A 213 -33.21 -46.41 -64.82
CA ASN A 213 -31.76 -46.38 -64.74
C ASN A 213 -31.20 -45.08 -65.34
N LYS A 214 -31.36 -44.00 -64.58
CA LYS A 214 -30.81 -42.68 -64.88
C LYS A 214 -30.22 -42.05 -63.62
N GLY A 215 -29.22 -41.20 -63.79
CA GLY A 215 -28.56 -40.55 -62.67
C GLY A 215 -27.51 -39.55 -63.11
N ARG A 216 -26.72 -39.07 -62.16
CA ARG A 216 -25.57 -38.20 -62.43
C ARG A 216 -24.30 -38.82 -61.94
N ALA A 217 -23.29 -38.84 -62.80
CA ALA A 217 -21.97 -39.29 -62.43
C ALA A 217 -21.01 -38.11 -62.23
N VAL A 218 -20.00 -38.31 -61.37
CA VAL A 218 -18.82 -37.45 -61.32
C VAL A 218 -17.60 -38.25 -61.73
N VAL A 219 -16.95 -37.82 -62.81
CA VAL A 219 -15.74 -38.42 -63.36
C VAL A 219 -14.55 -37.56 -62.94
N PHE A 220 -13.72 -38.06 -62.03
CA PHE A 220 -12.51 -37.37 -61.58
C PHE A 220 -11.29 -37.79 -62.40
N SER A 221 -11.16 -39.06 -62.73
CA SER A 221 -10.10 -39.65 -63.56
C SER A 221 -10.55 -41.00 -64.12
N ARG A 222 -9.72 -41.69 -64.91
CA ARG A 222 -10.03 -43.02 -65.46
C ARG A 222 -10.38 -44.06 -64.38
N ASP A 223 -9.69 -43.97 -63.25
CA ASP A 223 -9.82 -44.94 -62.15
C ASP A 223 -10.75 -44.45 -61.02
N LYS A 224 -11.31 -43.23 -61.12
CA LYS A 224 -12.13 -42.64 -60.06
C LYS A 224 -13.39 -42.00 -60.62
N ILE A 225 -14.46 -42.78 -60.59
CA ILE A 225 -15.78 -42.43 -61.11
C ILE A 225 -16.82 -42.79 -60.05
N VAL A 226 -17.76 -41.87 -59.81
CA VAL A 226 -18.94 -42.14 -58.96
C VAL A 226 -20.16 -42.10 -59.88
N LEU A 227 -20.79 -43.25 -60.14
CA LEU A 227 -21.81 -43.38 -61.18
C LEU A 227 -23.17 -42.77 -60.78
N ARG A 228 -23.61 -42.97 -59.53
CA ARG A 228 -24.83 -42.39 -58.93
C ARG A 228 -24.47 -41.34 -57.88
N ALA A 229 -23.74 -40.31 -58.31
CA ALA A 229 -23.21 -39.29 -57.41
C ALA A 229 -24.28 -38.36 -56.81
N ASP A 230 -25.50 -38.40 -57.33
CA ASP A 230 -26.69 -37.75 -56.74
C ASP A 230 -27.26 -38.49 -55.52
N GLU A 231 -26.94 -39.78 -55.37
CA GLU A 231 -27.27 -40.60 -54.19
C GLU A 231 -26.10 -40.64 -53.18
N ASP A 232 -24.91 -40.16 -53.57
CA ASP A 232 -23.72 -40.14 -52.72
C ASP A 232 -23.82 -39.07 -51.61
N ALA A 233 -23.54 -39.47 -50.37
CA ALA A 233 -23.69 -38.63 -49.20
C ALA A 233 -22.75 -37.40 -49.20
N GLU A 234 -21.57 -37.51 -49.81
CA GLU A 234 -20.57 -36.44 -49.86
C GLU A 234 -20.71 -35.57 -51.11
N LEU A 235 -21.25 -36.10 -52.21
CA LEU A 235 -21.29 -35.43 -53.51
C LEU A 235 -22.66 -34.86 -53.92
N SER A 236 -23.76 -35.39 -53.38
CA SER A 236 -25.13 -35.00 -53.77
C SER A 236 -25.37 -33.49 -53.66
N ASN A 237 -24.94 -32.86 -52.56
CA ASN A 237 -25.06 -31.42 -52.32
C ASN A 237 -24.08 -30.59 -53.18
N PRO A 238 -22.76 -30.87 -53.19
CA PRO A 238 -21.79 -30.25 -54.11
C PRO A 238 -22.23 -30.23 -55.58
N ILE A 239 -22.77 -31.34 -56.08
CA ILE A 239 -23.23 -31.47 -57.47
C ILE A 239 -24.43 -30.57 -57.74
N ARG A 240 -25.42 -30.54 -56.83
CA ARG A 240 -26.60 -29.69 -56.99
C ARG A 240 -26.21 -28.21 -57.06
N LYS A 241 -25.28 -27.79 -56.21
CA LYS A 241 -24.77 -26.42 -56.15
C LYS A 241 -23.94 -26.05 -57.37
N ALA A 242 -22.93 -26.86 -57.72
CA ALA A 242 -22.07 -26.62 -58.88
C ALA A 242 -22.84 -26.58 -60.21
N ARG A 243 -24.03 -27.18 -60.30
CA ARG A 243 -24.91 -27.09 -61.48
C ARG A 243 -25.71 -25.79 -61.59
N LEU A 244 -25.90 -25.06 -60.49
CA LEU A 244 -26.61 -23.79 -60.48
C LEU A 244 -25.64 -22.60 -60.54
N ASP A 245 -24.41 -22.80 -60.06
CA ASP A 245 -23.42 -21.74 -59.94
C ASP A 245 -22.89 -21.24 -61.29
N SER A 246 -22.38 -20.01 -61.32
CA SER A 246 -21.61 -19.48 -62.46
C SER A 246 -20.15 -19.96 -62.39
N PRO A 247 -19.32 -19.75 -63.44
CA PRO A 247 -17.89 -20.02 -63.33
C PRO A 247 -17.28 -19.35 -62.09
N ALA A 248 -16.44 -20.08 -61.36
CA ALA A 248 -15.97 -19.64 -60.06
C ALA A 248 -14.80 -18.64 -60.18
N VAL A 249 -14.72 -17.71 -59.23
CA VAL A 249 -13.56 -16.84 -59.02
C VAL A 249 -12.86 -17.32 -57.77
N ILE A 250 -11.55 -17.59 -57.87
CA ILE A 250 -10.73 -17.94 -56.70
C ILE A 250 -9.68 -16.87 -56.45
N ARG A 251 -9.34 -16.66 -55.19
CA ARG A 251 -8.26 -15.76 -54.77
C ARG A 251 -7.05 -16.60 -54.37
N ALA A 252 -5.92 -16.40 -55.03
CA ALA A 252 -4.67 -17.12 -54.78
C ALA A 252 -3.49 -16.29 -55.26
N THR A 253 -2.28 -16.55 -54.78
CA THR A 253 -1.05 -16.01 -55.37
C THR A 253 -0.72 -16.74 -56.67
N GLU A 254 -0.93 -18.07 -56.70
CA GLU A 254 -0.69 -18.92 -57.87
C GLU A 254 -1.76 -20.03 -57.95
N ARG A 255 -2.07 -20.47 -59.19
CA ARG A 255 -2.94 -21.63 -59.42
C ARG A 255 -2.24 -22.67 -60.31
N GLU A 256 -2.39 -23.94 -59.94
CA GLU A 256 -1.97 -25.09 -60.75
C GLU A 256 -3.22 -25.87 -61.18
N LEU A 257 -3.32 -26.19 -62.47
CA LEU A 257 -4.46 -26.92 -63.03
C LEU A 257 -4.02 -28.30 -63.53
N GLU A 258 -4.59 -29.34 -62.93
CA GLU A 258 -4.42 -30.73 -63.36
C GLU A 258 -5.64 -31.16 -64.19
N VAL A 259 -5.41 -31.55 -65.45
CA VAL A 259 -6.47 -31.99 -66.37
C VAL A 259 -6.27 -33.47 -66.70
N PRO A 260 -6.76 -34.39 -65.84
CA PRO A 260 -6.51 -35.83 -66.00
C PRO A 260 -7.27 -36.45 -67.17
N LEU A 261 -8.37 -35.84 -67.61
CA LEU A 261 -9.19 -36.29 -68.73
C LEU A 261 -9.74 -35.11 -69.52
N THR A 262 -9.85 -35.28 -70.83
CA THR A 262 -10.62 -34.39 -71.69
C THR A 262 -12.14 -34.66 -71.55
N PRO A 263 -13.01 -33.73 -71.97
CA PRO A 263 -14.47 -33.93 -71.88
C PRO A 263 -14.98 -35.14 -72.68
N GLY A 264 -14.28 -35.52 -73.77
CA GLY A 264 -14.61 -36.70 -74.57
C GLY A 264 -14.22 -38.00 -73.88
N GLU A 265 -13.00 -38.05 -73.33
CA GLU A 265 -12.53 -39.21 -72.57
C GLU A 265 -13.37 -39.47 -71.32
N ALA A 266 -13.80 -38.42 -70.62
CA ALA A 266 -14.67 -38.58 -69.46
C ALA A 266 -16.01 -39.25 -69.80
N VAL A 267 -16.57 -38.97 -70.99
CA VAL A 267 -17.79 -39.62 -71.48
C VAL A 267 -17.56 -41.08 -71.83
N LEU A 268 -16.44 -41.39 -72.52
CA LEU A 268 -16.10 -42.77 -72.89
C LEU A 268 -15.91 -43.64 -71.64
N VAL A 269 -15.09 -43.15 -70.71
CA VAL A 269 -14.80 -43.81 -69.43
C VAL A 269 -16.08 -44.02 -68.60
N LEU A 270 -16.98 -43.03 -68.60
CA LEU A 270 -18.28 -43.17 -67.93
C LEU A 270 -19.15 -44.24 -68.59
N LYS A 271 -19.27 -44.24 -69.93
CA LYS A 271 -20.08 -45.21 -70.67
C LYS A 271 -19.60 -46.63 -70.45
N GLU A 272 -18.30 -46.85 -70.50
CA GLU A 272 -17.66 -48.14 -70.19
C GLU A 272 -18.01 -48.59 -68.76
N THR A 273 -17.86 -47.70 -67.78
CA THR A 273 -18.14 -48.00 -66.37
C THR A 273 -19.61 -48.28 -66.12
N ALA A 274 -20.52 -47.45 -66.65
CA ALA A 274 -21.97 -47.60 -66.53
C ALA A 274 -22.47 -48.87 -67.24
N ALA A 275 -21.95 -49.15 -68.44
CA ALA A 275 -22.28 -50.36 -69.18
C ALA A 275 -21.90 -51.62 -68.41
N LYS A 276 -20.70 -51.62 -67.81
CA LYS A 276 -20.20 -52.72 -67.00
C LYS A 276 -21.01 -52.91 -65.71
N GLU A 277 -21.30 -51.84 -64.98
CA GLU A 277 -22.02 -51.90 -63.70
C GLU A 277 -23.49 -52.29 -63.88
N LEU A 278 -24.13 -51.84 -64.96
CA LEU A 278 -25.55 -52.09 -65.26
C LEU A 278 -25.77 -53.28 -66.23
N GLY A 279 -24.73 -53.99 -66.64
CA GLY A 279 -24.82 -55.15 -67.53
C GLY A 279 -25.39 -54.83 -68.92
N THR A 280 -25.12 -53.64 -69.46
CA THR A 280 -25.65 -53.16 -70.74
C THR A 280 -24.54 -52.86 -71.75
N SER A 281 -24.88 -52.45 -72.96
CA SER A 281 -23.91 -52.00 -73.96
C SER A 281 -23.65 -50.50 -73.81
N GLU A 282 -22.42 -50.04 -74.01
CA GLU A 282 -22.05 -48.61 -74.00
C GLU A 282 -22.94 -47.74 -74.92
N ASN A 283 -23.42 -48.31 -76.03
CA ASN A 283 -24.31 -47.64 -76.98
C ASN A 283 -25.71 -47.35 -76.41
N LYS A 284 -26.13 -48.09 -75.37
CA LYS A 284 -27.41 -47.87 -74.68
C LYS A 284 -27.32 -46.80 -73.59
N VAL A 285 -26.11 -46.42 -73.15
CA VAL A 285 -25.91 -45.33 -72.18
C VAL A 285 -26.00 -43.99 -72.91
N GLN A 286 -27.12 -43.30 -72.74
CA GLN A 286 -27.36 -41.98 -73.27
C GLN A 286 -26.82 -40.91 -72.32
N ILE A 287 -26.16 -39.89 -72.87
CA ILE A 287 -25.66 -38.74 -72.12
C ILE A 287 -26.54 -37.54 -72.46
N SER A 288 -27.19 -36.97 -71.45
CA SER A 288 -28.13 -35.86 -71.63
C SER A 288 -27.51 -34.50 -71.33
N ASP A 289 -26.53 -34.43 -70.43
CA ASP A 289 -25.86 -33.20 -70.03
C ASP A 289 -24.43 -33.50 -69.56
N ARG A 290 -23.50 -32.59 -69.80
CA ARG A 290 -22.13 -32.67 -69.28
C ARG A 290 -21.66 -31.30 -68.85
N ARG A 291 -21.05 -31.23 -67.67
CA ARG A 291 -20.56 -30.00 -67.08
C ARG A 291 -19.19 -30.20 -66.46
N LYS A 292 -18.22 -29.39 -66.88
CA LYS A 292 -16.90 -29.33 -66.26
C LYS A 292 -17.02 -28.66 -64.89
N VAL A 293 -16.27 -29.17 -63.92
CA VAL A 293 -16.10 -28.58 -62.58
C VAL A 293 -14.64 -28.68 -62.15
N TYR A 294 -14.20 -27.80 -61.26
CA TYR A 294 -12.88 -27.85 -60.66
C TYR A 294 -12.94 -28.36 -59.21
N VAL A 295 -12.00 -29.21 -58.84
CA VAL A 295 -11.92 -29.83 -57.52
C VAL A 295 -10.63 -29.34 -56.85
N PRO A 296 -10.72 -28.51 -55.80
CA PRO A 296 -9.55 -28.16 -55.00
C PRO A 296 -8.95 -29.42 -54.37
N LYS A 297 -7.65 -29.64 -54.57
CA LYS A 297 -6.93 -30.81 -54.05
C LYS A 297 -6.00 -30.45 -52.91
N GLU A 298 -5.18 -29.43 -53.13
CA GLU A 298 -4.15 -29.02 -52.18
C GLU A 298 -4.03 -27.51 -52.22
N ALA A 299 -3.76 -26.93 -51.06
CA ALA A 299 -3.37 -25.53 -50.92
C ALA A 299 -2.05 -25.47 -50.17
N GLU A 300 -1.02 -24.95 -50.83
CA GLU A 300 0.26 -24.62 -50.23
C GLU A 300 0.23 -23.16 -49.78
N LEU A 301 0.39 -22.93 -48.49
CA LEU A 301 0.30 -21.64 -47.85
C LEU A 301 1.67 -21.25 -47.33
N GLU A 302 2.18 -20.10 -47.77
CA GLU A 302 3.31 -19.43 -47.14
C GLU A 302 2.76 -18.41 -46.14
N PHE A 303 3.28 -18.43 -44.93
CA PHE A 303 2.85 -17.53 -43.86
C PHE A 303 4.02 -16.85 -43.19
N LYS A 304 3.73 -15.68 -42.63
CA LYS A 304 4.65 -14.88 -41.81
C LYS A 304 4.10 -14.81 -40.39
N ILE A 305 4.99 -14.94 -39.41
CA ILE A 305 4.65 -14.87 -37.98
C ILE A 305 5.70 -14.01 -37.29
N GLY A 306 5.35 -12.75 -37.06
CA GLY A 306 6.31 -11.73 -36.61
C GLY A 306 7.53 -11.66 -37.54
N ALA A 307 8.71 -11.99 -37.00
CA ALA A 307 9.96 -11.98 -37.76
C ALA A 307 10.28 -13.29 -38.51
N ASN A 308 9.44 -14.32 -38.36
CA ASN A 308 9.67 -15.65 -38.91
C ASN A 308 8.74 -15.95 -40.09
N ARG A 309 9.08 -16.97 -40.88
CA ARG A 309 8.29 -17.43 -42.02
C ARG A 309 8.20 -18.95 -42.02
N GLY A 310 7.10 -19.47 -42.54
CA GLY A 310 6.89 -20.91 -42.64
C GLY A 310 5.96 -21.26 -43.80
N THR A 311 5.84 -22.56 -44.04
CA THR A 311 4.94 -23.10 -45.07
C THR A 311 4.02 -24.16 -44.47
N ALA A 312 2.81 -24.24 -45.01
CA ALA A 312 1.80 -25.21 -44.64
C ALA A 312 1.19 -25.83 -45.90
N LEU A 313 0.91 -27.13 -45.84
CA LEU A 313 0.16 -27.85 -46.85
C LEU A 313 -1.22 -28.22 -46.31
N VAL A 314 -2.27 -27.85 -47.02
CA VAL A 314 -3.65 -28.17 -46.66
C VAL A 314 -4.26 -29.09 -47.72
N LYS A 315 -4.60 -30.33 -47.32
CA LYS A 315 -5.23 -31.33 -48.18
C LYS A 315 -6.75 -31.11 -48.22
N LEU A 316 -7.27 -30.76 -49.39
CA LEU A 316 -8.67 -30.45 -49.66
C LEU A 316 -9.40 -31.64 -50.33
N PRO A 317 -10.73 -31.78 -50.14
CA PRO A 317 -11.62 -30.92 -49.34
C PRO A 317 -11.62 -31.22 -47.83
N LYS A 318 -10.89 -32.25 -47.38
CA LYS A 318 -10.92 -32.74 -45.98
C LYS A 318 -10.31 -31.77 -44.95
N GLY A 319 -9.64 -30.70 -45.39
CA GLY A 319 -9.08 -29.66 -44.52
C GLY A 319 -7.93 -30.14 -43.63
N LYS A 320 -7.23 -31.23 -44.00
CA LYS A 320 -6.11 -31.73 -43.19
C LYS A 320 -4.89 -30.83 -43.38
N VAL A 321 -4.46 -30.18 -42.31
CA VAL A 321 -3.30 -29.29 -42.29
C VAL A 321 -2.04 -30.06 -41.90
N GLU A 322 -0.96 -29.86 -42.65
CA GLU A 322 0.39 -30.33 -42.38
C GLU A 322 1.31 -29.09 -42.43
N ALA A 323 1.77 -28.61 -41.26
CA ALA A 323 2.61 -27.42 -41.16
C ALA A 323 3.73 -27.65 -40.13
N SER A 324 4.93 -27.14 -40.40
CA SER A 324 6.01 -27.08 -39.41
C SER A 324 6.75 -25.76 -39.54
N ILE A 325 7.24 -25.27 -38.40
CA ILE A 325 8.03 -24.04 -38.34
C ILE A 325 9.23 -24.25 -37.42
N GLU A 326 10.39 -23.78 -37.85
CA GLU A 326 11.61 -23.77 -37.04
C GLU A 326 11.65 -22.52 -36.15
N PRO A 327 12.17 -22.62 -34.91
CA PRO A 327 12.37 -21.46 -34.06
C PRO A 327 13.43 -20.53 -34.66
N LEU A 328 13.32 -19.23 -34.37
CA LEU A 328 14.29 -18.24 -34.81
C LEU A 328 15.70 -18.55 -34.26
N PRO A 329 16.76 -18.20 -35.01
CA PRO A 329 18.13 -18.49 -34.60
C PRO A 329 18.52 -17.69 -33.35
N GLU A 330 19.41 -18.25 -32.52
CA GLU A 330 19.88 -17.61 -31.28
C GLU A 330 20.45 -16.20 -31.50
N LYS A 331 21.14 -15.99 -32.63
CA LYS A 331 21.71 -14.69 -33.02
C LYS A 331 20.65 -13.59 -33.10
N TYR A 332 19.45 -13.92 -33.59
CA TYR A 332 18.33 -12.98 -33.68
C TYR A 332 17.93 -12.45 -32.30
N PHE A 333 17.80 -13.34 -31.31
CA PHE A 333 17.40 -12.94 -29.95
C PHE A 333 18.47 -12.10 -29.25
N VAL A 334 19.75 -12.37 -29.50
CA VAL A 334 20.84 -11.55 -28.95
C VAL A 334 20.81 -10.14 -29.53
N GLU A 335 20.60 -9.99 -30.84
CA GLU A 335 20.50 -8.67 -31.49
C GLU A 335 19.27 -7.91 -31.00
N LYS A 336 18.11 -8.56 -30.91
CA LYS A 336 16.89 -7.95 -30.35
C LYS A 336 17.02 -7.59 -28.88
N ALA A 337 17.72 -8.39 -28.07
CA ALA A 337 18.04 -8.03 -26.70
C ALA A 337 18.96 -6.80 -26.63
N ARG A 338 19.96 -6.68 -27.52
CA ARG A 338 20.83 -5.48 -27.60
C ARG A 338 20.03 -4.23 -27.88
N GLU A 339 19.14 -4.26 -28.86
CA GLU A 339 18.26 -3.13 -29.21
C GLU A 339 17.36 -2.75 -28.02
N ALA A 340 16.70 -3.73 -27.41
CA ALA A 340 15.78 -3.50 -26.30
C ALA A 340 16.47 -2.95 -25.05
N VAL A 341 17.64 -3.50 -24.69
CA VAL A 341 18.44 -3.03 -23.55
C VAL A 341 18.97 -1.62 -23.81
N MET A 342 19.52 -1.35 -25.00
CA MET A 342 20.00 -0.01 -25.35
C MET A 342 18.88 1.03 -25.27
N LYS A 343 17.67 0.70 -25.73
CA LYS A 343 16.50 1.60 -25.62
C LYS A 343 16.07 1.84 -24.17
N ALA A 344 16.14 0.81 -23.32
CA ALA A 344 15.67 0.89 -21.93
C ALA A 344 16.69 1.55 -20.98
N THR A 345 17.98 1.28 -21.15
CA THR A 345 19.02 1.70 -20.20
C THR A 345 20.02 2.71 -20.78
N GLY A 346 19.94 3.01 -22.09
CA GLY A 346 20.92 3.83 -22.79
C GLY A 346 22.30 3.18 -22.95
N GLU A 347 22.45 1.88 -22.60
CA GLU A 347 23.74 1.19 -22.56
C GLU A 347 23.80 -0.04 -23.45
N GLY A 348 24.98 -0.24 -24.05
CA GLY A 348 25.29 -1.44 -24.80
C GLY A 348 25.57 -2.65 -23.89
N ILE A 349 25.17 -3.83 -24.34
CA ILE A 349 25.48 -5.10 -23.67
C ILE A 349 26.99 -5.39 -23.74
N LYS A 350 27.60 -5.75 -22.61
CA LYS A 350 29.00 -6.22 -22.57
C LYS A 350 29.10 -7.58 -23.26
N GLY A 351 29.81 -7.63 -24.40
CA GLY A 351 29.76 -8.74 -25.35
C GLY A 351 30.22 -10.12 -24.86
N LYS A 352 30.82 -10.25 -23.67
CA LYS A 352 31.34 -11.53 -23.13
C LYS A 352 30.46 -12.22 -22.07
N GLY A 353 29.24 -11.73 -21.81
CA GLY A 353 28.39 -12.23 -20.71
C GLY A 353 26.96 -12.65 -21.07
N VAL A 354 26.62 -12.75 -22.36
CA VAL A 354 25.25 -13.06 -22.78
C VAL A 354 24.97 -14.56 -22.67
N LYS A 355 24.02 -14.95 -21.82
CA LYS A 355 23.55 -16.32 -21.66
C LYS A 355 22.19 -16.48 -22.30
N ILE A 356 22.06 -17.48 -23.16
CA ILE A 356 20.78 -17.85 -23.78
C ILE A 356 20.27 -19.12 -23.11
N THR A 357 19.02 -19.12 -22.65
CA THR A 357 18.34 -20.27 -22.08
C THR A 357 17.04 -20.53 -22.82
N LYS A 358 16.94 -21.68 -23.50
CA LYS A 358 15.73 -22.11 -24.20
C LYS A 358 14.79 -22.82 -23.23
N LYS A 359 13.56 -22.32 -23.10
CA LYS A 359 12.45 -22.96 -22.39
C LYS A 359 11.34 -23.29 -23.40
N LYS A 360 10.48 -24.27 -23.08
CA LYS A 360 9.44 -24.80 -24.00
C LYS A 360 8.57 -23.73 -24.68
N LYS A 361 8.30 -22.60 -24.01
CA LYS A 361 7.47 -21.50 -24.51
C LYS A 361 8.21 -20.17 -24.74
N LYS A 362 9.49 -20.06 -24.36
CA LYS A 362 10.22 -18.78 -24.39
C LYS A 362 11.73 -18.96 -24.49
N VAL A 363 12.40 -18.02 -25.14
CA VAL A 363 13.86 -17.87 -25.13
C VAL A 363 14.22 -16.76 -24.15
N LEU A 364 15.07 -17.06 -23.18
CA LEU A 364 15.59 -16.06 -22.24
C LEU A 364 17.00 -15.67 -22.67
N VAL A 365 17.25 -14.38 -22.81
CA VAL A 365 18.57 -13.80 -23.04
C VAL A 365 18.90 -12.94 -21.83
N SER A 366 19.91 -13.34 -21.07
CA SER A 366 20.37 -12.58 -19.90
C SER A 366 21.82 -12.16 -20.04
N GLY A 367 22.18 -11.07 -19.35
CA GLY A 367 23.53 -10.54 -19.39
C GLY A 367 23.66 -9.27 -18.56
N THR A 368 24.74 -8.53 -18.81
CA THR A 368 25.04 -7.27 -18.11
C THR A 368 25.50 -6.18 -19.07
N THR A 369 25.25 -4.93 -18.69
CA THR A 369 25.79 -3.72 -19.30
C THR A 369 26.91 -3.15 -18.41
N GLU A 370 27.22 -1.86 -18.50
CA GLU A 370 28.11 -1.22 -17.54
C GLU A 370 27.51 -1.21 -16.13
N ARG A 371 26.25 -0.78 -16.03
CA ARG A 371 25.57 -0.54 -14.75
C ARG A 371 24.42 -1.50 -14.45
N PHE A 372 23.88 -2.19 -15.46
CA PHE A 372 22.66 -2.98 -15.34
C PHE A 372 22.90 -4.47 -15.56
N SER A 373 22.13 -5.29 -14.86
CA SER A 373 21.82 -6.67 -15.25
C SER A 373 20.49 -6.70 -15.99
N PHE A 374 20.34 -7.57 -16.98
CA PHE A 374 19.08 -7.71 -17.70
C PHE A 374 18.70 -9.17 -17.97
N GLU A 375 17.40 -9.41 -18.09
CA GLU A 375 16.81 -10.64 -18.64
C GLU A 375 15.70 -10.25 -19.62
N ALA A 376 15.87 -10.61 -20.89
CA ALA A 376 14.90 -10.42 -21.95
C ALA A 376 14.28 -11.76 -22.33
N ALA A 377 12.94 -11.84 -22.29
CA ALA A 377 12.18 -13.02 -22.66
C ALA A 377 11.51 -12.82 -24.01
N PHE A 378 11.73 -13.75 -24.94
CA PHE A 378 11.18 -13.71 -26.29
C PHE A 378 10.33 -14.93 -26.60
N ASN A 379 9.36 -14.76 -27.49
CA ASN A 379 8.70 -15.88 -28.15
C ASN A 379 9.69 -16.58 -29.12
N PRO A 380 9.90 -17.91 -29.02
CA PRO A 380 10.86 -18.63 -29.85
C PRO A 380 10.54 -18.62 -31.34
N TYR A 381 9.26 -18.48 -31.72
CA TYR A 381 8.83 -18.57 -33.11
C TYR A 381 8.51 -17.20 -33.70
N THR A 382 7.83 -16.31 -32.95
CA THR A 382 7.43 -15.00 -33.49
C THR A 382 8.54 -13.94 -33.37
N GLY A 383 9.48 -14.13 -32.43
CA GLY A 383 10.52 -13.15 -32.14
C GLY A 383 10.07 -11.97 -31.28
N LYS A 384 8.80 -11.94 -30.86
CA LYS A 384 8.21 -10.89 -30.02
C LYS A 384 8.87 -10.87 -28.64
N LEU A 385 9.24 -9.66 -28.18
CA LEU A 385 9.69 -9.43 -26.81
C LEU A 385 8.49 -9.53 -25.88
N LEU A 386 8.49 -10.54 -25.01
CA LEU A 386 7.44 -10.79 -24.03
C LEU A 386 7.65 -9.97 -22.76
N ARG A 387 8.92 -9.83 -22.35
CA ARG A 387 9.29 -9.12 -21.11
C ARG A 387 10.76 -8.71 -21.16
N LEU A 388 11.07 -7.54 -20.63
CA LEU A 388 12.43 -7.10 -20.34
C LEU A 388 12.49 -6.68 -18.87
N ASP A 389 13.34 -7.36 -18.10
CA ASP A 389 13.67 -6.94 -16.74
C ASP A 389 15.09 -6.39 -16.74
N THR A 390 15.26 -5.14 -16.30
CA THR A 390 16.57 -4.51 -16.10
C THR A 390 16.70 -4.10 -14.63
N ARG A 391 17.89 -4.28 -14.07
CA ARG A 391 18.20 -3.90 -12.69
C ARG A 391 19.62 -3.40 -12.56
N MET A 392 19.76 -2.16 -12.11
CA MET A 392 21.01 -1.50 -11.78
C MET A 392 21.68 -2.17 -10.56
N SER A 393 23.01 -2.32 -10.59
CA SER A 393 23.77 -2.85 -9.45
C SER A 393 23.90 -1.82 -8.32
N GLU A 394 24.13 -2.28 -7.09
CA GLU A 394 24.29 -1.38 -5.94
C GLU A 394 25.51 -0.47 -6.09
N GLU A 395 26.61 -0.99 -6.65
CA GLU A 395 27.82 -0.22 -6.95
C GLU A 395 27.55 0.85 -8.01
N ALA A 396 26.75 0.51 -9.01
CA ALA A 396 26.35 1.45 -10.05
C ALA A 396 25.44 2.56 -9.51
N VAL A 397 24.56 2.25 -8.57
CA VAL A 397 23.75 3.25 -7.84
C VAL A 397 24.65 4.21 -7.06
N LYS A 398 25.63 3.69 -6.29
CA LYS A 398 26.58 4.56 -5.56
C LYS A 398 27.39 5.45 -6.50
N LYS A 399 27.82 4.93 -7.66
CA LYS A 399 28.53 5.70 -8.68
C LYS A 399 27.63 6.80 -9.30
N LEU A 400 26.38 6.47 -9.63
CA LEU A 400 25.39 7.41 -10.14
C LEU A 400 25.15 8.57 -9.17
N LEU A 401 25.03 8.26 -7.88
CA LEU A 401 24.86 9.26 -6.82
C LEU A 401 26.09 10.16 -6.70
N ALA A 402 27.31 9.60 -6.72
CA ALA A 402 28.54 10.37 -6.66
C ALA A 402 28.74 11.30 -7.89
N GLU A 403 28.29 10.87 -9.08
CA GLU A 403 28.32 11.67 -10.30
C GLU A 403 27.24 12.77 -10.31
N SER A 404 26.03 12.46 -9.85
CA SER A 404 24.88 13.39 -9.86
C SER A 404 24.93 14.42 -8.73
N TYR A 405 25.50 14.05 -7.59
CA TYR A 405 25.62 14.86 -6.38
C TYR A 405 27.09 14.88 -5.91
N PRO A 406 27.98 15.56 -6.65
CA PRO A 406 29.40 15.57 -6.34
C PRO A 406 29.68 16.20 -4.98
N GLY A 407 30.51 15.53 -4.16
CA GLY A 407 30.86 15.97 -2.82
C GLY A 407 29.79 15.72 -1.75
N SER A 408 28.70 15.02 -2.08
CA SER A 408 27.73 14.56 -1.09
C SER A 408 28.20 13.30 -0.36
N GLU A 409 27.81 13.17 0.91
CA GLU A 409 27.99 11.95 1.70
C GLU A 409 26.71 11.12 1.66
N ILE A 410 26.81 9.83 1.33
CA ILE A 410 25.67 8.91 1.31
C ILE A 410 25.41 8.45 2.75
N LEU A 411 24.30 8.90 3.34
CA LEU A 411 23.89 8.53 4.69
C LEU A 411 23.25 7.13 4.73
N GLY A 412 22.51 6.77 3.68
CA GLY A 412 21.84 5.48 3.56
C GLY A 412 21.22 5.29 2.17
N VAL A 413 21.04 4.03 1.77
CA VAL A 413 20.32 3.64 0.55
C VAL A 413 19.40 2.48 0.85
N GLU A 414 18.11 2.66 0.61
CA GLU A 414 17.10 1.61 0.71
C GLU A 414 16.77 1.08 -0.69
N PHE A 415 16.87 -0.23 -0.88
CA PHE A 415 16.60 -0.88 -2.17
C PHE A 415 15.25 -1.60 -2.17
N ASN A 416 14.40 -1.23 -3.13
CA ASN A 416 13.19 -1.95 -3.50
C ASN A 416 13.40 -2.78 -4.78
N LYS A 417 12.35 -3.48 -5.23
CA LYS A 417 12.44 -4.34 -6.44
C LYS A 417 12.75 -3.58 -7.72
N LYS A 418 12.24 -2.35 -7.87
CA LYS A 418 12.38 -1.51 -9.08
C LYS A 418 12.93 -0.12 -8.81
N SER A 419 13.10 0.27 -7.55
CA SER A 419 13.59 1.59 -7.18
C SER A 419 14.55 1.49 -6.01
N ALA A 420 15.38 2.51 -5.82
CA ALA A 420 16.11 2.76 -4.59
C ALA A 420 15.83 4.18 -4.12
N VAL A 421 15.91 4.42 -2.82
CA VAL A 421 15.86 5.77 -2.25
C VAL A 421 17.14 5.97 -1.45
N ALA A 422 17.86 7.05 -1.73
CA ALA A 422 19.11 7.37 -1.08
C ALA A 422 19.01 8.71 -0.37
N ASP A 423 19.53 8.76 0.86
CA ASP A 423 19.67 10.00 1.61
C ASP A 423 21.11 10.51 1.50
N LEU A 424 21.25 11.75 1.04
CA LEU A 424 22.52 12.37 0.72
C LEU A 424 22.71 13.63 1.56
N LEU A 425 23.79 13.72 2.32
CA LEU A 425 24.21 14.98 2.93
C LEU A 425 24.97 15.80 1.88
N THR A 426 24.35 16.89 1.42
CA THR A 426 24.95 17.83 0.46
C THR A 426 25.17 19.17 1.15
N GLY A 427 26.43 19.46 1.51
CA GLY A 427 26.76 20.62 2.33
C GLY A 427 26.20 20.46 3.76
N ASP A 428 25.25 21.31 4.14
CA ASP A 428 24.57 21.26 5.44
C ASP A 428 23.11 20.78 5.31
N THR A 429 22.73 20.12 4.22
CA THR A 429 21.34 19.74 3.95
C THR A 429 21.24 18.29 3.52
N VAL A 430 20.24 17.58 4.04
CA VAL A 430 19.90 16.23 3.58
C VAL A 430 18.97 16.32 2.37
N VAL A 431 19.28 15.56 1.33
CA VAL A 431 18.46 15.41 0.13
C VAL A 431 18.15 13.94 -0.05
N SER A 432 16.86 13.61 -0.14
CA SER A 432 16.42 12.24 -0.45
C SER A 432 16.13 12.14 -1.94
N VAL A 433 16.75 11.15 -2.59
CA VAL A 433 16.72 10.94 -4.04
C VAL A 433 16.17 9.56 -4.33
N ALA A 434 15.07 9.50 -5.07
CA ALA A 434 14.56 8.26 -5.64
C ALA A 434 15.30 7.96 -6.96
N ILE A 435 15.61 6.69 -7.16
CA ILE A 435 16.34 6.17 -8.31
C ILE A 435 15.52 5.04 -8.90
N ASP A 436 15.19 5.12 -10.18
CA ASP A 436 14.60 3.99 -10.90
C ASP A 436 15.71 3.01 -11.28
N LEU A 437 15.64 1.79 -10.76
CA LEU A 437 16.67 0.76 -10.97
C LEU A 437 16.60 0.12 -12.36
N SER A 438 15.55 0.37 -13.13
CA SER A 438 15.38 -0.18 -14.48
C SER A 438 16.02 0.69 -15.56
N ASN A 439 16.10 2.00 -15.38
CA ASN A 439 16.69 2.93 -16.35
C ASN A 439 17.79 3.87 -15.77
N GLY A 440 17.92 3.97 -14.45
CA GLY A 440 18.88 4.84 -13.77
C GLY A 440 18.47 6.31 -13.67
N GLU A 441 17.21 6.65 -13.94
CA GLU A 441 16.69 8.01 -13.73
C GLU A 441 16.62 8.35 -12.25
N THR A 442 16.97 9.59 -11.91
CA THR A 442 16.95 10.10 -10.55
C THR A 442 15.92 11.21 -10.39
N ARG A 443 15.28 11.26 -9.23
CA ARG A 443 14.34 12.31 -8.86
C ARG A 443 14.51 12.65 -7.40
N GLU A 444 14.69 13.93 -7.12
CA GLU A 444 14.62 14.45 -5.74
C GLU A 444 13.18 14.28 -5.22
N VAL A 445 13.04 13.57 -4.09
CA VAL A 445 11.74 13.33 -3.43
C VAL A 445 11.53 14.22 -2.22
N ALA A 446 12.62 14.60 -1.55
CA ALA A 446 12.57 15.53 -0.43
C ALA A 446 13.91 16.29 -0.30
N ARG A 447 13.82 17.51 0.20
CA ARG A 447 14.98 18.33 0.58
C ARG A 447 14.72 18.91 1.95
N PHE A 448 15.56 18.49 2.89
CA PHE A 448 15.42 18.80 4.29
C PHE A 448 15.82 20.25 4.56
N PRO A 449 15.37 20.83 5.69
CA PRO A 449 16.02 22.03 6.20
C PRO A 449 17.51 21.80 6.42
N SER A 450 18.29 22.88 6.45
CA SER A 450 19.69 22.80 6.86
C SER A 450 19.80 22.17 8.25
N LEU A 451 20.78 21.29 8.46
CA LEU A 451 21.01 20.62 9.73
C LEU A 451 21.20 21.64 10.86
N LYS A 452 21.94 22.74 10.61
CA LYS A 452 22.06 23.83 11.59
C LYS A 452 20.71 24.46 11.95
N GLY A 453 19.90 24.82 10.94
CA GLY A 453 18.57 25.37 11.18
C GLY A 453 17.62 24.41 11.88
N ALA A 454 17.69 23.11 11.57
CA ALA A 454 16.91 22.07 12.23
C ALA A 454 17.32 21.91 13.71
N VAL A 455 18.63 21.92 13.99
CA VAL A 455 19.19 21.89 15.35
C VAL A 455 18.78 23.12 16.13
N GLU A 456 18.90 24.32 15.57
CA GLU A 456 18.50 25.57 16.22
C GLU A 456 17.00 25.57 16.57
N LYS A 457 16.14 25.17 15.63
CA LYS A 457 14.69 25.09 15.85
C LYS A 457 14.34 24.04 16.92
N GLY A 458 14.92 22.84 16.83
CA GLY A 458 14.71 21.78 17.82
C GLY A 458 15.19 22.21 19.21
N LYS A 459 16.39 22.79 19.29
CA LYS A 459 16.98 23.31 20.53
C LYS A 459 16.10 24.39 21.18
N SER A 460 15.73 25.43 20.44
CA SER A 460 14.91 26.54 20.97
C SER A 460 13.57 26.03 21.53
N ILE A 461 12.88 25.14 20.81
CA ILE A 461 11.61 24.58 21.29
C ILE A 461 11.80 23.80 22.60
N ILE A 462 12.86 23.01 22.73
CA ILE A 462 13.11 22.23 23.94
C ILE A 462 13.53 23.13 25.12
N GLU A 463 14.52 23.99 24.93
CA GLU A 463 15.04 24.85 26.02
C GLU A 463 14.01 25.90 26.50
N GLU A 464 13.06 26.32 25.64
CA GLU A 464 11.97 27.23 26.04
C GLU A 464 10.87 26.54 26.87
N ASN A 465 10.71 25.22 26.71
CA ASN A 465 9.58 24.49 27.28
C ASN A 465 9.96 23.54 28.42
N PHE A 466 11.25 23.24 28.60
CA PHE A 466 11.75 22.25 29.54
C PHE A 466 12.99 22.80 30.28
N PRO A 467 13.25 22.39 31.53
CA PRO A 467 14.36 22.91 32.34
C PRO A 467 15.71 22.30 31.96
N VAL A 468 16.01 22.20 30.67
CA VAL A 468 17.28 21.76 30.08
C VAL A 468 17.91 22.92 29.32
N ASN A 469 19.22 23.14 29.47
CA ASN A 469 19.96 24.17 28.75
C ASN A 469 21.27 23.63 28.19
N GLY A 470 21.85 24.39 27.26
CA GLY A 470 23.16 24.08 26.69
C GLY A 470 23.12 22.88 25.75
N LEU A 471 21.94 22.56 25.19
CA LEU A 471 21.79 21.44 24.27
C LEU A 471 22.61 21.67 23.00
N SER A 472 23.33 20.63 22.59
CA SER A 472 24.13 20.58 21.37
C SER A 472 23.87 19.27 20.63
N LEU A 473 24.00 19.28 19.30
CA LEU A 473 23.78 18.09 18.48
C LEU A 473 24.83 17.03 18.81
N SER A 474 24.40 15.87 19.31
CA SER A 474 25.25 14.71 19.56
C SER A 474 25.22 13.74 18.37
N SER A 475 24.05 13.49 17.80
CA SER A 475 23.89 12.64 16.61
C SER A 475 22.65 13.03 15.81
N TYR A 476 22.58 12.63 14.54
CA TYR A 476 21.37 12.76 13.74
C TYR A 476 21.21 11.53 12.83
N ARG A 477 19.97 11.25 12.44
CA ARG A 477 19.65 10.24 11.42
C ARG A 477 18.41 10.61 10.64
N VAL A 478 18.36 10.12 9.40
CA VAL A 478 17.17 10.21 8.56
C VAL A 478 16.34 8.95 8.78
N VAL A 479 15.04 9.12 9.01
CA VAL A 479 14.08 8.04 9.24
C VAL A 479 13.03 8.07 8.11
N GLU A 480 12.83 6.92 7.47
CA GLU A 480 11.85 6.73 6.37
C GLU A 480 12.01 7.71 5.19
N HIS A 481 13.21 8.24 4.98
CA HIS A 481 13.49 9.27 3.96
C HIS A 481 12.59 10.53 4.09
N LYS A 482 12.01 10.74 5.27
CA LYS A 482 11.00 11.77 5.53
C LYS A 482 11.29 12.60 6.77
N TYR A 483 11.84 12.00 7.81
CA TYR A 483 12.02 12.66 9.09
C TYR A 483 13.50 12.76 9.43
N LEU A 484 13.88 13.91 9.99
CA LEU A 484 15.20 14.10 10.57
C LEU A 484 15.07 13.95 12.08
N GLU A 485 15.70 12.93 12.63
CA GLU A 485 15.75 12.71 14.07
C GLU A 485 17.09 13.24 14.59
N LEU A 486 17.02 14.20 15.51
CA LEU A 486 18.16 14.85 16.13
C LEU A 486 18.28 14.35 17.57
N GLU A 487 19.47 13.92 17.97
CA GLU A 487 19.81 13.71 19.37
C GLU A 487 20.61 14.92 19.85
N LEU A 488 20.07 15.59 20.86
CA LEU A 488 20.65 16.75 21.49
C LEU A 488 21.08 16.37 22.91
N SER A 489 22.25 16.81 23.34
CA SER A 489 22.77 16.53 24.68
C SER A 489 23.46 17.77 25.25
N GLY A 490 23.33 17.95 26.57
CA GLY A 490 23.92 19.03 27.34
C GLY A 490 24.17 18.57 28.79
N GLU A 491 24.68 19.47 29.63
CA GLU A 491 24.92 19.16 31.06
C GLU A 491 23.61 18.92 31.83
N ASP A 492 22.56 19.64 31.45
CA ASP A 492 21.27 19.58 32.13
C ASP A 492 20.40 18.39 31.69
N GLY A 493 20.79 17.67 30.63
CA GLY A 493 19.99 16.56 30.10
C GLY A 493 20.19 16.28 28.61
N MET A 494 19.28 15.51 28.04
CA MET A 494 19.22 15.18 26.63
C MET A 494 17.81 15.35 26.06
N ALA A 495 17.74 15.54 24.75
CA ALA A 495 16.49 15.55 24.02
C ALA A 495 16.64 14.82 22.70
N ARG A 496 15.59 14.09 22.28
CA ARG A 496 15.46 13.56 20.93
C ARG A 496 14.33 14.30 20.25
N VAL A 497 14.61 14.92 19.11
CA VAL A 497 13.64 15.75 18.38
C VAL A 497 13.44 15.18 16.99
N ARG A 498 12.18 14.92 16.61
CA ARG A 498 11.83 14.47 15.26
C ARG A 498 11.24 15.62 14.47
N ILE A 499 11.86 15.91 13.33
CA ILE A 499 11.53 17.03 12.46
C ILE A 499 11.03 16.50 11.12
N ASP A 500 9.93 17.06 10.61
CA ASP A 500 9.46 16.83 9.25
C ASP A 500 10.49 17.36 8.24
N GLY A 501 10.97 16.49 7.36
CA GLY A 501 11.96 16.87 6.36
C GLY A 501 11.45 17.79 5.27
N SER A 502 10.15 17.90 5.04
CA SER A 502 9.61 18.79 4.01
C SER A 502 9.28 20.18 4.56
N THR A 503 8.68 20.24 5.76
CA THR A 503 8.24 21.51 6.36
C THR A 503 9.24 22.08 7.36
N GLY A 504 10.10 21.22 7.92
CA GLY A 504 10.99 21.56 9.01
C GLY A 504 10.28 21.70 10.36
N ASP A 505 9.05 21.24 10.51
CA ASP A 505 8.32 21.31 11.77
C ASP A 505 8.69 20.19 12.73
N VAL A 506 8.74 20.52 14.02
CA VAL A 506 8.92 19.52 15.07
C VAL A 506 7.62 18.75 15.22
N LEU A 507 7.65 17.45 14.92
CA LEU A 507 6.49 16.57 14.99
C LEU A 507 6.37 15.90 16.35
N ASP A 508 7.51 15.53 16.93
CA ASP A 508 7.59 14.76 18.15
C ASP A 508 8.91 15.05 18.88
N TYR A 509 8.92 14.86 20.19
CA TYR A 509 10.11 15.01 21.01
C TYR A 509 10.07 14.14 22.27
N TYR A 510 11.26 13.82 22.77
CA TYR A 510 11.49 13.20 24.07
C TYR A 510 12.55 14.03 24.81
N VAL A 511 12.35 14.30 26.10
CA VAL A 511 13.25 15.10 26.93
C VAL A 511 13.51 14.39 28.23
N GLU A 512 14.77 14.37 28.65
CA GLU A 512 15.22 13.80 29.91
C GLU A 512 16.26 14.72 30.56
N ILE A 513 15.95 15.24 31.74
CA ILE A 513 16.89 16.02 32.56
C ILE A 513 17.96 15.11 33.16
N SER A 514 19.14 15.64 33.46
CA SER A 514 20.18 14.91 34.18
C SER A 514 19.85 14.78 35.66
N GLU A 515 20.41 13.76 36.34
CA GLU A 515 20.28 13.60 37.80
C GLU A 515 20.72 14.85 38.58
N LYS A 516 21.78 15.51 38.08
CA LYS A 516 22.27 16.77 38.64
C LYS A 516 21.19 17.85 38.55
N ARG A 517 20.57 18.02 37.37
CA ARG A 517 19.52 19.00 37.15
C ARG A 517 18.26 18.69 37.95
N ALA A 518 17.92 17.41 38.12
CA ALA A 518 16.84 16.97 38.99
C ALA A 518 17.04 17.44 40.45
N GLY A 519 18.26 17.27 40.98
CA GLY A 519 18.63 17.78 42.30
C GLY A 519 18.52 19.30 42.40
N GLU A 520 19.03 20.04 41.40
CA GLU A 520 18.94 21.51 41.35
C GLU A 520 17.49 22.00 41.37
N LEU A 521 16.59 21.42 40.56
CA LEU A 521 15.17 21.78 40.53
C LEU A 521 14.49 21.56 41.89
N VAL A 522 14.83 20.50 42.60
CA VAL A 522 14.32 20.26 43.96
C VAL A 522 14.82 21.34 44.93
N LEU A 523 16.09 21.75 44.83
CA LEU A 523 16.63 22.84 45.66
C LEU A 523 16.03 24.21 45.32
N GLU A 524 15.67 24.47 44.06
CA GLU A 524 14.96 25.68 43.63
C GLU A 524 13.57 25.76 44.30
N LYS A 525 12.84 24.65 44.41
CA LYS A 525 11.52 24.57 45.08
C LYS A 525 11.62 24.52 46.62
N TYR A 526 12.66 23.87 47.15
CA TYR A 526 12.91 23.74 48.59
C TYR A 526 14.23 24.40 49.01
N PRO A 527 14.29 25.74 49.05
CA PRO A 527 15.50 26.46 49.46
C PRO A 527 15.95 26.06 50.87
N GLY A 528 17.26 25.91 51.06
CA GLY A 528 17.87 25.57 52.35
C GLY A 528 17.90 24.07 52.68
N TYR A 529 17.45 23.21 51.77
CA TYR A 529 17.73 21.77 51.81
C TYR A 529 19.06 21.46 51.11
N GLU A 530 19.62 20.30 51.42
CA GLU A 530 20.76 19.69 50.73
C GLU A 530 20.33 18.35 50.13
N ILE A 531 20.79 18.03 48.92
CA ILE A 531 20.48 16.76 48.28
C ILE A 531 21.28 15.64 48.95
N ALA A 532 20.58 14.63 49.46
CA ALA A 532 21.19 13.41 50.01
C ALA A 532 21.44 12.37 48.91
N SER A 533 20.46 12.18 48.03
CA SER A 533 20.55 11.26 46.88
C SER A 533 19.56 11.62 45.78
N VAL A 534 19.92 11.27 44.55
CA VAL A 534 19.03 11.24 43.39
C VAL A 534 19.09 9.82 42.85
N SER A 535 17.95 9.19 42.62
CA SER A 535 17.85 7.86 42.03
C SER A 535 16.91 7.86 40.84
N ASP A 536 17.36 7.23 39.75
CA ASP A 536 16.58 6.99 38.54
C ASP A 536 15.66 5.77 38.72
N GLU A 537 14.34 5.98 38.64
CA GLU A 537 13.32 4.92 38.68
C GLU A 537 12.57 4.79 37.34
N GLY A 538 13.28 4.91 36.22
CA GLY A 538 12.74 4.66 34.88
C GLY A 538 12.02 5.89 34.32
N ASP A 539 10.75 6.10 34.70
CA ASP A 539 9.94 7.23 34.20
C ASP A 539 10.07 8.49 35.06
N GLU A 540 10.76 8.39 36.20
CA GLU A 540 10.85 9.45 37.21
C GLU A 540 12.21 9.41 37.94
N TYR A 541 12.58 10.55 38.53
CA TYR A 541 13.63 10.66 39.54
C TYR A 541 13.01 10.71 40.93
N LEU A 542 13.59 9.95 41.87
CA LEU A 542 13.37 10.15 43.30
C LEU A 542 14.55 10.91 43.89
N VAL A 543 14.25 12.03 44.54
CA VAL A 543 15.23 12.92 45.15
C VAL A 543 14.98 12.97 46.64
N ASP A 544 15.95 12.50 47.42
CA ASP A 544 15.97 12.64 48.87
C ASP A 544 16.76 13.90 49.23
N ALA A 545 16.14 14.80 49.98
CA ALA A 545 16.75 16.06 50.41
C ALA A 545 16.54 16.29 51.91
N ALA A 546 17.49 16.95 52.58
CA ALA A 546 17.41 17.18 54.01
C ALA A 546 17.88 18.58 54.40
N ASN A 547 17.25 19.17 55.42
CA ASN A 547 17.71 20.40 56.06
C ASN A 547 17.89 20.17 57.57
N GLU A 548 18.09 21.24 58.36
CA GLU A 548 18.27 21.10 59.82
C GLU A 548 17.09 20.44 60.54
N THR A 549 15.88 20.53 59.98
CA THR A 549 14.63 20.15 60.64
C THR A 549 13.97 18.91 60.06
N HIS A 550 14.05 18.71 58.74
CA HIS A 550 13.31 17.69 58.01
C HIS A 550 14.15 16.99 56.96
N GLU A 551 13.76 15.75 56.68
CA GLU A 551 14.11 14.97 55.49
C GLU A 551 12.85 14.88 54.62
N ILE A 552 12.98 15.15 53.32
CA ILE A 552 11.90 15.08 52.34
C ILE A 552 12.28 14.13 51.22
N LYS A 553 11.28 13.48 50.65
CA LYS A 553 11.41 12.69 49.44
C LYS A 553 10.51 13.27 48.37
N VAL A 554 11.10 13.59 47.22
CA VAL A 554 10.44 14.26 46.11
C VAL A 554 10.52 13.38 44.87
N ARG A 555 9.39 13.19 44.22
CA ARG A 555 9.26 12.56 42.91
C ARG A 555 9.25 13.64 41.84
N LEU A 556 10.07 13.47 40.81
CA LEU A 556 10.22 14.42 39.71
C LEU A 556 10.16 13.66 38.36
N SER A 557 9.34 14.11 37.42
CA SER A 557 9.29 13.52 36.08
C SER A 557 10.61 13.71 35.32
N LYS A 558 10.94 12.81 34.39
CA LYS A 558 12.15 12.92 33.56
C LYS A 558 12.23 14.20 32.72
N ASP A 559 11.09 14.79 32.36
CA ASP A 559 11.05 16.07 31.65
C ASP A 559 11.15 17.30 32.57
N GLY A 560 11.23 17.09 33.90
CA GLY A 560 11.36 18.12 34.92
C GLY A 560 10.10 18.98 35.17
N LYS A 561 8.94 18.64 34.58
CA LYS A 561 7.72 19.44 34.71
C LYS A 561 6.86 19.11 35.92
N MET A 562 6.78 17.84 36.31
CA MET A 562 5.93 17.38 37.39
C MET A 562 6.78 17.05 38.61
N MET A 563 6.50 17.74 39.73
CA MET A 563 7.24 17.56 40.97
C MET A 563 6.30 17.43 42.17
N GLU A 564 6.36 16.30 42.85
CA GLU A 564 5.50 15.95 43.99
C GLU A 564 6.35 15.57 45.22
N GLU A 565 6.08 16.18 46.36
CA GLU A 565 6.62 15.72 47.64
C GLU A 565 5.81 14.51 48.09
N ILE A 566 6.45 13.35 48.18
CA ILE A 566 5.80 12.08 48.55
C ILE A 566 6.02 11.72 50.01
N ASP A 567 7.05 12.28 50.65
CA ASP A 567 7.30 12.06 52.07
C ASP A 567 8.01 13.25 52.74
N ARG A 568 7.70 13.46 54.02
CA ARG A 568 8.32 14.46 54.90
C ARG A 568 8.44 13.92 56.31
N ILE A 569 9.63 14.00 56.86
CA ILE A 569 10.01 13.38 58.13
C ILE A 569 10.81 14.40 58.94
N LEU A 570 10.49 14.59 60.21
CA LEU A 570 11.34 15.34 61.13
C LEU A 570 12.69 14.63 61.28
N ARG A 571 13.79 15.39 61.28
CA ARG A 571 15.09 14.82 61.64
C ARG A 571 15.05 14.26 63.05
N ARG A 572 15.67 13.09 63.24
CA ARG A 572 15.67 12.34 64.51
C ARG A 572 16.01 13.21 65.73
N LYS A 573 17.04 14.07 65.63
CA LYS A 573 17.45 14.96 66.74
C LYS A 573 16.34 15.93 67.17
N LEU A 574 15.59 16.47 66.21
CA LEU A 574 14.47 17.37 66.50
C LEU A 574 13.27 16.58 67.03
N ALA A 575 12.99 15.41 66.46
CA ALA A 575 11.96 14.51 66.95
C ALA A 575 12.21 14.07 68.40
N GLU A 576 13.47 13.77 68.77
CA GLU A 576 13.90 13.48 70.15
C GLU A 576 13.62 14.63 71.09
N LYS A 577 13.96 15.86 70.70
CA LYS A 577 13.69 17.06 71.51
C LYS A 577 12.19 17.28 71.72
N ILE A 578 11.39 17.18 70.67
CA ILE A 578 9.92 17.31 70.76
C ILE A 578 9.36 16.18 71.63
N ALA A 579 9.86 14.95 71.49
CA ALA A 579 9.47 13.82 72.30
C ALA A 579 9.74 14.03 73.79
N GLU A 580 10.90 14.60 74.15
CA GLU A 580 11.20 14.98 75.53
C GLU A 580 10.22 16.03 76.07
N GLU A 581 9.96 17.08 75.30
CA GLU A 581 9.01 18.14 75.67
C GLU A 581 7.60 17.56 75.89
N LYS A 582 7.13 16.72 74.95
CA LYS A 582 5.82 16.06 75.04
C LYS A 582 5.74 15.02 76.16
N ALA A 583 6.81 14.30 76.45
CA ALA A 583 6.86 13.40 77.60
C ALA A 583 6.78 14.20 78.92
N ARG A 584 7.45 15.36 79.01
CA ARG A 584 7.42 16.24 80.18
C ARG A 584 6.05 16.88 80.43
N GLU A 585 5.24 17.09 79.39
CA GLU A 585 3.83 17.47 79.54
C GLU A 585 3.00 16.36 80.23
N VAL A 586 3.42 15.09 80.15
CA VAL A 586 2.74 13.96 80.81
C VAL A 586 3.21 13.80 82.26
N ASP A 587 4.51 13.93 82.49
CA ASP A 587 5.17 13.90 83.80
C ASP A 587 6.40 14.82 83.77
N PRO A 588 6.50 15.85 84.63
CA PRO A 588 7.60 16.83 84.58
C PRO A 588 9.01 16.25 84.64
N GLU A 589 9.18 15.05 85.21
CA GLU A 589 10.47 14.36 85.33
C GLU A 589 10.63 13.21 84.32
N ALA A 590 9.77 13.12 83.30
CA ALA A 590 9.85 12.11 82.25
C ALA A 590 11.16 12.20 81.45
N LYS A 591 11.71 11.02 81.15
CA LYS A 591 12.82 10.81 80.22
C LYS A 591 12.36 9.89 79.09
N VAL A 592 12.80 10.18 77.88
CA VAL A 592 12.58 9.33 76.71
C VAL A 592 13.57 8.15 76.78
N ASP A 593 13.04 6.93 76.71
CA ASP A 593 13.82 5.70 76.76
C ASP A 593 14.21 5.22 75.34
N SER A 594 13.27 5.33 74.39
CA SER A 594 13.53 5.04 72.98
C SER A 594 12.66 5.90 72.05
N ILE A 595 13.17 6.12 70.85
CA ILE A 595 12.43 6.72 69.73
C ILE A 595 12.77 5.96 68.45
N GLU A 596 11.74 5.55 67.71
CA GLU A 596 11.88 4.80 66.46
C GLU A 596 10.88 5.31 65.43
N LEU A 597 11.32 5.46 64.18
CA LEU A 597 10.45 5.81 63.07
C LEU A 597 9.84 4.54 62.49
N ALA A 598 8.53 4.35 62.66
CA ALA A 598 7.75 3.34 61.96
C ALA A 598 6.94 4.03 60.84
N LYS A 599 5.60 4.05 60.96
CA LYS A 599 4.75 4.97 60.17
C LYS A 599 4.84 6.41 60.69
N ASP A 600 4.89 6.54 62.02
CA ASP A 600 5.05 7.75 62.80
C ASP A 600 6.15 7.53 63.84
N TRP A 601 6.62 8.58 64.51
CA TRP A 601 7.63 8.46 65.55
C TRP A 601 7.03 7.80 66.80
N VAL A 602 7.49 6.60 67.14
CA VAL A 602 7.10 5.87 68.33
C VAL A 602 8.10 6.15 69.44
N VAL A 603 7.62 6.76 70.52
CA VAL A 603 8.41 7.19 71.67
C VAL A 603 7.99 6.42 72.90
N THR A 604 8.93 5.83 73.64
CA THR A 604 8.67 5.30 74.98
C THR A 604 9.31 6.21 76.03
N PHE A 605 8.63 6.43 77.15
CA PHE A 605 9.13 7.30 78.21
C PHE A 605 8.84 6.75 79.61
N THR A 606 9.72 7.12 80.54
CA THR A 606 9.63 6.80 81.96
C THR A 606 9.79 8.07 82.79
N GLY A 607 8.78 8.40 83.59
CA GLY A 607 8.81 9.48 84.58
C GLY A 607 8.65 8.96 86.01
N VAL A 608 8.60 9.88 86.96
CA VAL A 608 8.47 9.55 88.40
C VAL A 608 7.10 8.98 88.73
N SER A 609 6.07 9.56 88.15
CA SER A 609 4.67 9.22 88.37
C SER A 609 4.03 8.47 87.22
N LYS A 610 4.51 8.62 85.99
CA LYS A 610 3.94 7.94 84.81
C LYS A 610 4.99 7.33 83.89
N VAL A 611 4.63 6.22 83.25
CA VAL A 611 5.38 5.58 82.15
C VAL A 611 4.44 5.36 80.98
N GLY A 612 4.97 5.31 79.76
CA GLY A 612 4.08 5.13 78.62
C GLY A 612 4.73 5.21 77.24
N LYS A 613 3.86 5.29 76.25
CA LYS A 613 4.18 5.43 74.83
C LYS A 613 3.45 6.65 74.25
N LEU A 614 4.18 7.43 73.45
CA LEU A 614 3.63 8.48 72.60
C LEU A 614 3.86 8.10 71.13
N VAL A 615 2.87 8.33 70.28
CA VAL A 615 3.04 8.28 68.82
C VAL A 615 2.98 9.71 68.33
N LEU A 616 4.09 10.22 67.79
CA LEU A 616 4.21 11.57 67.27
C LEU A 616 4.17 11.56 65.75
N HIS A 617 3.34 12.42 65.16
CA HIS A 617 3.20 12.53 63.72
C HIS A 617 4.56 12.79 63.06
N ARG A 618 4.92 12.00 62.06
CA ARG A 618 6.28 11.98 61.50
C ARG A 618 6.82 13.32 61.02
N ALA A 619 5.95 14.20 60.54
CA ALA A 619 6.32 15.51 59.98
C ALA A 619 6.15 16.69 60.95
N THR A 620 5.21 16.61 61.90
CA THR A 620 4.86 17.77 62.75
C THR A 620 5.27 17.59 64.21
N GLY A 621 5.48 16.34 64.65
CA GLY A 621 5.76 16.02 66.05
C GLY A 621 4.54 16.12 66.97
N GLU A 622 3.33 16.34 66.41
CA GLU A 622 2.09 16.36 67.19
C GLU A 622 1.72 14.96 67.69
N ILE A 623 1.12 14.88 68.87
CA ILE A 623 0.71 13.60 69.46
C ILE A 623 -0.50 13.06 68.68
N VAL A 624 -0.29 11.94 67.97
CA VAL A 624 -1.34 11.16 67.30
C VAL A 624 -2.00 10.20 68.29
N GLU A 625 -1.20 9.59 69.15
CA GLU A 625 -1.67 8.63 70.16
C GLU A 625 -0.87 8.77 71.46
N LYS A 626 -1.56 8.62 72.59
CA LYS A 626 -0.98 8.73 73.93
C LYS A 626 -1.47 7.61 74.82
N GLU A 627 -0.53 6.79 75.27
CA GLU A 627 -0.76 5.77 76.29
C GLU A 627 0.14 6.04 77.48
N ALA A 628 -0.43 6.47 78.61
CA ALA A 628 0.32 6.75 79.82
C ALA A 628 -0.35 6.07 81.02
N TYR A 629 0.48 5.44 81.84
CA TYR A 629 0.07 4.69 83.02
C TYR A 629 0.86 5.20 84.22
N PHE A 630 0.23 5.27 85.38
CA PHE A 630 0.92 5.59 86.62
C PHE A 630 1.94 4.49 86.98
N THR A 631 3.09 4.91 87.50
CA THR A 631 4.11 4.02 88.05
C THR A 631 3.56 3.33 89.29
N GLU A 632 4.07 2.13 89.57
CA GLU A 632 3.70 1.39 90.79
C GLU A 632 3.98 2.23 92.05
N ARG A 633 5.09 2.98 92.05
CA ARG A 633 5.47 3.90 93.13
C ARG A 633 4.45 5.04 93.32
N ALA A 634 3.98 5.68 92.25
CA ALA A 634 3.00 6.75 92.39
C ALA A 634 1.63 6.23 92.83
N LEU A 635 1.20 5.08 92.32
CA LEU A 635 -0.03 4.43 92.78
C LEU A 635 0.04 4.05 94.26
N GLU A 636 1.21 3.56 94.70
CA GLU A 636 1.48 3.30 96.12
C GLU A 636 1.39 4.58 96.96
N GLU A 637 2.03 5.66 96.55
CA GLU A 637 1.99 6.94 97.27
C GLU A 637 0.59 7.55 97.33
N PHE A 638 -0.17 7.51 96.23
CA PHE A 638 -1.55 7.97 96.21
C PHE A 638 -2.44 7.15 97.14
N TYR A 639 -2.29 5.84 97.14
CA TYR A 639 -3.08 4.99 98.01
C TYR A 639 -2.67 5.13 99.47
N HIS A 640 -1.38 5.26 99.77
CA HIS A 640 -0.92 5.61 101.12
C HIS A 640 -1.55 6.91 101.61
N ARG A 641 -1.53 7.97 100.79
CA ARG A 641 -2.16 9.25 101.14
C ARG A 641 -3.66 9.09 101.40
N HIS A 642 -4.38 8.40 100.52
CA HIS A 642 -5.81 8.10 100.69
C HIS A 642 -6.08 7.34 101.99
N VAL A 643 -5.26 6.35 102.33
CA VAL A 643 -5.40 5.60 103.59
C VAL A 643 -5.14 6.48 104.81
N ARG A 644 -4.16 7.39 104.77
CA ARG A 644 -3.92 8.36 105.86
C ARG A 644 -5.12 9.30 106.03
N GLU A 645 -5.60 9.88 104.94
CA GLU A 645 -6.67 10.89 104.94
C GLU A 645 -8.03 10.29 105.33
N LYS A 646 -8.36 9.11 104.78
CA LYS A 646 -9.67 8.47 104.98
C LYS A 646 -9.77 7.68 106.28
N TYR A 647 -8.69 7.02 106.69
CA TYR A 647 -8.70 6.09 107.84
C TYR A 647 -7.85 6.57 109.03
N GLY A 648 -7.16 7.70 108.92
CA GLY A 648 -6.37 8.28 110.02
C GLY A 648 -5.09 7.51 110.35
N GLU A 649 -4.56 6.72 109.41
CA GLU A 649 -3.33 5.96 109.60
C GLU A 649 -2.10 6.87 109.47
N GLU A 650 -1.20 6.85 110.47
CA GLU A 650 -0.01 7.71 110.46
C GLU A 650 1.08 7.16 109.51
N ASN A 651 1.36 5.86 109.57
CA ASN A 651 2.47 5.22 108.86
C ASN A 651 2.02 3.95 108.11
N PRO A 652 1.19 4.06 107.05
CA PRO A 652 0.84 2.93 106.21
C PRO A 652 2.08 2.35 105.53
N ARG A 653 2.18 1.01 105.48
CA ARG A 653 3.27 0.28 104.82
C ARG A 653 2.72 -0.72 103.80
N THR A 654 3.17 -0.64 102.54
CA THR A 654 2.83 -1.65 101.53
C THR A 654 3.43 -2.99 101.89
N GLU A 655 2.57 -4.02 101.93
CA GLU A 655 2.99 -5.42 102.03
C GLU A 655 3.12 -6.07 100.66
N ARG A 656 2.23 -5.70 99.73
CA ARG A 656 2.19 -6.29 98.40
C ARG A 656 1.62 -5.30 97.40
N LEU A 657 2.26 -5.24 96.24
CA LEU A 657 1.75 -4.55 95.06
C LEU A 657 1.89 -5.51 93.89
N THR A 658 0.78 -5.86 93.24
CA THR A 658 0.75 -6.77 92.08
C THR A 658 0.13 -6.05 90.90
N HIS A 659 0.88 -5.94 89.80
CA HIS A 659 0.46 -5.23 88.60
C HIS A 659 -0.05 -6.19 87.53
N TYR A 660 -1.29 -5.98 87.07
CA TYR A 660 -1.88 -6.71 85.94
C TYR A 660 -1.90 -5.82 84.71
N LYS A 661 -0.76 -5.72 84.03
CA LYS A 661 -0.55 -4.82 82.88
C LYS A 661 -1.63 -4.97 81.80
N ASP A 662 -1.97 -6.21 81.44
CA ASP A 662 -2.97 -6.49 80.39
C ASP A 662 -4.41 -6.10 80.77
N LYS A 663 -4.67 -5.91 82.07
CA LYS A 663 -6.00 -5.56 82.60
C LYS A 663 -6.09 -4.11 83.05
N GLY A 664 -5.00 -3.33 82.98
CA GLY A 664 -4.98 -1.91 83.32
C GLY A 664 -5.21 -1.58 84.79
N TYR A 665 -4.92 -2.50 85.73
CA TYR A 665 -5.06 -2.22 87.16
C TYR A 665 -3.94 -2.84 88.00
N VAL A 666 -3.77 -2.30 89.20
CA VAL A 666 -2.87 -2.80 90.25
C VAL A 666 -3.70 -3.21 91.46
N HIS A 667 -3.31 -4.31 92.12
CA HIS A 667 -3.75 -4.61 93.48
C HIS A 667 -2.70 -4.19 94.47
N ILE A 668 -3.09 -3.44 95.49
CA ILE A 668 -2.21 -3.01 96.56
C ILE A 668 -2.76 -3.46 97.92
N LYS A 669 -1.87 -3.98 98.76
CA LYS A 669 -2.11 -4.35 100.15
C LYS A 669 -1.23 -3.49 101.04
N VAL A 670 -1.84 -2.75 101.96
CA VAL A 670 -1.17 -1.84 102.89
C VAL A 670 -1.53 -2.22 104.32
N SER A 671 -0.53 -2.29 105.19
CA SER A 671 -0.70 -2.46 106.64
C SER A 671 -0.65 -1.12 107.38
N GLY A 672 -1.61 -0.93 108.28
CA GLY A 672 -1.68 0.18 109.24
C GLY A 672 -1.50 -0.32 110.68
N LYS A 673 -1.82 0.52 111.67
CA LYS A 673 -1.56 0.25 113.10
C LYS A 673 -2.32 -0.97 113.63
N ASP A 674 -3.59 -1.10 113.26
CA ASP A 674 -4.47 -2.20 113.70
C ASP A 674 -5.32 -2.79 112.55
N ARG A 675 -5.06 -2.42 111.28
CA ARG A 675 -5.84 -2.86 110.10
C ARG A 675 -4.98 -3.13 108.87
N LEU A 676 -5.51 -3.95 107.97
CA LEU A 676 -5.01 -4.16 106.61
C LEU A 676 -6.00 -3.56 105.61
N TYR A 677 -5.47 -2.90 104.59
CA TYR A 677 -6.20 -2.22 103.52
C TYR A 677 -5.84 -2.84 102.19
N TYR A 678 -6.85 -3.10 101.36
CA TYR A 678 -6.72 -3.67 100.03
C TYR A 678 -7.40 -2.76 99.02
N ALA A 679 -6.74 -2.48 97.91
CA ALA A 679 -7.38 -1.77 96.81
C ALA A 679 -7.01 -2.33 95.45
N ARG A 680 -7.96 -2.21 94.52
CA ARG A 680 -7.74 -2.34 93.09
C ARG A 680 -7.76 -0.93 92.51
N ILE A 681 -6.66 -0.53 91.89
CA ILE A 681 -6.45 0.84 91.40
C ILE A 681 -6.25 0.78 89.89
N ASP A 682 -6.98 1.60 89.15
CA ASP A 682 -6.83 1.75 87.71
C ASP A 682 -5.49 2.42 87.38
N THR A 683 -4.68 1.81 86.52
CA THR A 683 -3.33 2.29 86.24
C THR A 683 -3.30 3.53 85.35
N ARG A 684 -4.39 3.87 84.63
CA ARG A 684 -4.44 5.06 83.76
C ARG A 684 -4.86 6.31 84.52
N SER A 685 -5.87 6.19 85.38
CA SER A 685 -6.45 7.30 86.13
C SER A 685 -5.91 7.43 87.56
N GLY A 686 -5.33 6.36 88.13
CA GLY A 686 -5.00 6.29 89.55
C GLY A 686 -6.22 6.17 90.46
N GLY A 687 -7.42 6.02 89.87
CA GLY A 687 -8.67 5.88 90.61
C GLY A 687 -8.81 4.52 91.29
N ILE A 688 -9.28 4.52 92.54
CA ILE A 688 -9.56 3.29 93.28
C ILE A 688 -10.86 2.68 92.75
N LEU A 689 -10.76 1.56 92.05
CA LEU A 689 -11.89 0.82 91.47
C LEU A 689 -12.64 0.01 92.53
N LYS A 690 -11.91 -0.54 93.51
CA LYS A 690 -12.46 -1.31 94.63
C LYS A 690 -11.54 -1.18 95.84
N GLU A 691 -12.11 -1.08 97.04
CA GLU A 691 -11.38 -0.94 98.30
C GLU A 691 -12.03 -1.76 99.42
N ASP A 692 -11.22 -2.46 100.21
CA ASP A 692 -11.65 -3.27 101.35
C ASP A 692 -10.69 -3.10 102.54
N SER A 693 -11.18 -3.29 103.77
CA SER A 693 -10.34 -3.30 104.98
C SER A 693 -10.77 -4.32 106.03
N VAL A 694 -9.80 -4.77 106.84
CA VAL A 694 -9.97 -5.76 107.90
C VAL A 694 -9.07 -5.45 109.10
N SER A 695 -9.49 -5.79 110.32
CA SER A 695 -8.66 -5.70 111.53
C SER A 695 -7.45 -6.65 111.45
N ALA A 696 -6.30 -6.23 111.97
CA ALA A 696 -5.10 -7.06 112.10
C ALA A 696 -5.20 -8.08 113.26
N LYS A 697 -6.14 -7.87 114.20
CA LYS A 697 -6.33 -8.69 115.41
C LYS A 697 -7.75 -9.26 115.49
N GLY A 698 -7.86 -10.52 115.90
CA GLY A 698 -9.14 -11.24 116.11
C GLY A 698 -9.34 -12.45 115.18
N LEU A 699 -10.07 -13.47 115.67
CA LEU A 699 -10.26 -14.75 114.98
C LEU A 699 -11.17 -14.62 113.74
N THR A 700 -12.21 -13.81 113.82
CA THR A 700 -13.08 -13.43 112.68
C THR A 700 -12.36 -12.55 111.65
N ALA A 701 -11.42 -11.72 112.11
CA ALA A 701 -10.60 -10.88 111.24
C ALA A 701 -9.64 -11.73 110.38
N ARG A 702 -9.07 -12.82 110.92
CA ARG A 702 -8.26 -13.78 110.15
C ARG A 702 -9.03 -14.44 109.00
N LEU A 703 -10.29 -14.83 109.22
CA LEU A 703 -11.13 -15.41 108.16
C LEU A 703 -11.44 -14.40 107.05
N LYS A 704 -11.79 -13.15 107.43
CA LYS A 704 -12.01 -12.07 106.45
C LYS A 704 -10.72 -11.72 105.70
N GLN A 705 -9.58 -11.72 106.38
CA GLN A 705 -8.27 -11.51 105.76
C GLN A 705 -7.96 -12.57 104.70
N MET A 706 -8.17 -13.87 104.99
CA MET A 706 -7.95 -14.94 103.99
C MET A 706 -8.81 -14.77 102.73
N ASN A 707 -10.06 -14.31 102.88
CA ASN A 707 -10.94 -14.05 101.73
C ASN A 707 -10.44 -12.86 100.88
N LEU A 708 -10.05 -11.76 101.52
CA LEU A 708 -9.50 -10.59 100.81
C LEU A 708 -8.15 -10.91 100.16
N GLU A 709 -7.30 -11.71 100.80
CA GLU A 709 -6.03 -12.15 100.22
C GLU A 709 -6.23 -13.02 98.97
N ARG A 710 -7.35 -13.76 98.85
CA ARG A 710 -7.70 -14.50 97.63
C ARG A 710 -8.25 -13.61 96.52
N GLU A 711 -8.97 -12.57 96.88
CA GLU A 711 -9.60 -11.64 95.91
C GLU A 711 -8.61 -10.62 95.32
N TYR A 712 -7.64 -10.18 96.12
CA TYR A 712 -6.63 -9.17 95.75
C TYR A 712 -5.23 -9.77 95.50
N ARG A 713 -5.16 -11.05 95.14
CA ARG A 713 -3.94 -11.79 94.76
C ARG A 713 -3.93 -12.06 93.28
#